data_AF-A0A7C1V604-F1
#
_entry.id   AF-A0A7C1V604-F1
#
_cell.length_a   1.000
_cell.length_b   1.000
_cell.length_c   1.000
_cell.angle_alpha   90.00
_cell.angle_beta   90.00
_cell.angle_gamma   90.00
#
_symmetry.space_group_name_H-M   'P 1'
#
loop_
_entity.id
_entity.type
_entity.pdbx_description
1 polymer ?
#
loop_
_entity_poly.entity_id
_entity_poly.type
_entity_poly.pdbx_seq_one_letter_code
_entity_poly.pdbx_strand_id
1 'polypeptide(L)'
;MLQGSSWIQLESNTDGQVEFSWDRKLKTEEAKVLLGWSGNQIGSLIKDKTHSQLQTRIITMKQKVFLIILMVGASFNHTELIAREGFSVTKLRCENLWNPNIIQNPDPRFSWIVESSLRGESQTAVQILIASSPELLPDAPDIWNSGKVESNNNFLDYSGGELQSASDYYWTVKGWDNNNKPSSWSEVSTFGTGFFNSSDLIAKWISSANMEERAPLLRKEFEVTKNIKKATAYVSGIGAYYLHINGDAIGDEFMNPGQTEYEKRITYYAYDIAPYLLQGGNCVGFIIGEGFGAFSKVKEGRFANKNKKMGPFEKPMAWLQMEIEYTDGTKRTLISDETWTAKSSHITYNHFFGGEDVDARLVTEGWSEFGLDDSNWQPVEITDVAGQLEANMMPPMRLKEVYKPIVSFKPEKGVYTYDIGQNIGGIWRVRVKGKAGTTIKIRGAEKIAEEETKRRLANYDKLSFTDQHGGVGLSYTGDVFSNYTLSGNGIESYEPLFFYSGFRYLQVDVENPDHIESLEIEGVAVYSDLESGGNFECSDEVFNRLHSMTDLTVKGIMQSVPNSNPHSEKYGWTGDIHLFFDAANYSLYMLPLWQNWLKDVSAVQSMMGQGAIPHLIPNYTKYGPTTATWGAVLPIAVLDGYRYYGDERMVEIFYENVKSWCEYLKSTSDNLVVKGRWGDHVQPGVDESGGVIDRAATAEIASLIATAYFFRTAEIVAELAEIIDNQEDVKVYRKLSEDIHHRFQMVFYNESQGIYEESYSGDKAYDVFQAANFIPLDFNLVEENKRKSLLDTLVENIKKEHDTHLMTGIMGSKALLRVLMNNGYHDLLYDIIHQKSAPGWGYWVDVGATTLWQRWTASDHMHAMFGVIDEYNFNAILGIGSPNYGESSVGFRHTFIEPHITGKVTWAKGHLVTPQGLIGVDWQVEGSSLSVKVDVPVNATATLIIPDNYQNISESGKTVWHEGKFKSVDGVTDLQIKQEKVNIELSSGSYKFLLR
;
A
#
# COMPACT_ATOMS: atom_id res chain seq x y z
N MET A 1 14.03 -11.38 12.99
CA MET A 1 13.18 -11.71 11.83
C MET A 1 12.53 -13.07 12.09
N LEU A 2 11.39 -13.36 11.47
CA LEU A 2 10.45 -14.43 11.87
C LEU A 2 9.78 -14.20 13.25
N GLN A 3 8.94 -13.18 13.32
CA GLN A 3 7.72 -13.21 14.15
C GLN A 3 6.53 -13.17 13.19
N GLY A 4 5.64 -14.16 13.26
CA GLY A 4 4.58 -14.33 12.26
C GLY A 4 3.77 -15.62 12.38
N SER A 5 3.46 -16.08 13.60
CA SER A 5 2.65 -17.28 13.86
C SER A 5 1.99 -17.21 15.24
N SER A 6 0.86 -16.50 15.35
CA SER A 6 0.19 -16.23 16.62
C SER A 6 -0.73 -17.38 17.06
N TRP A 7 -0.14 -18.52 17.46
CA TRP A 7 -0.87 -19.73 17.89
C TRP A 7 -0.53 -20.24 19.30
N ILE A 8 0.20 -19.45 20.10
CA ILE A 8 0.53 -19.77 21.50
C ILE A 8 0.37 -18.50 22.34
N GLN A 9 -0.51 -18.53 23.36
CA GLN A 9 -0.45 -17.56 24.46
C GLN A 9 0.51 -18.06 25.53
N LEU A 10 1.29 -17.13 26.10
CA LEU A 10 2.10 -17.35 27.30
C LEU A 10 1.60 -16.43 28.40
N GLU A 11 0.94 -16.98 29.41
CA GLU A 11 0.65 -16.27 30.65
C GLU A 11 1.62 -16.72 31.74
N SER A 12 2.14 -15.77 32.53
CA SER A 12 3.00 -16.07 33.67
C SER A 12 2.23 -15.87 34.97
N ASN A 13 1.96 -16.97 35.66
CA ASN A 13 1.46 -16.98 37.03
C ASN A 13 2.62 -17.19 38.02
N THR A 14 2.43 -16.76 39.27
CA THR A 14 3.52 -16.36 40.18
C THR A 14 4.43 -17.47 40.69
N ASP A 15 4.11 -18.74 40.44
CA ASP A 15 4.82 -19.91 40.97
C ASP A 15 5.69 -20.64 39.92
N GLY A 16 5.84 -20.07 38.73
CA GLY A 16 6.93 -20.43 37.80
C GLY A 16 6.80 -21.78 37.07
N GLN A 17 5.57 -22.30 36.90
CA GLN A 17 5.29 -23.41 36.00
C GLN A 17 4.59 -22.90 34.73
N VAL A 18 4.99 -23.42 33.57
CA VAL A 18 4.38 -23.09 32.27
C VAL A 18 3.46 -24.23 31.87
N GLU A 19 2.16 -23.97 31.84
CA GLU A 19 1.17 -24.85 31.21
C GLU A 19 0.91 -24.40 29.76
N PHE A 20 0.60 -25.37 28.88
CA PHE A 20 0.27 -25.12 27.48
C PHE A 20 -1.22 -25.39 27.24
N SER A 21 -1.99 -24.36 26.91
CA SER A 21 -3.36 -24.49 26.42
C SER A 21 -3.38 -24.45 24.88
N TRP A 22 -4.23 -25.29 24.27
CA TRP A 22 -4.42 -25.37 22.83
C TRP A 22 -5.89 -25.09 22.50
N ASP A 23 -6.15 -24.26 21.49
CA ASP A 23 -7.52 -24.00 21.02
C ASP A 23 -8.05 -25.15 20.13
N ARG A 24 -9.36 -25.36 20.14
CA ARG A 24 -10.04 -26.54 19.61
C ARG A 24 -10.42 -26.43 18.12
N LYS A 25 -9.45 -26.21 17.24
CA LYS A 25 -9.62 -26.40 15.78
C LYS A 25 -8.46 -27.17 15.12
N LEU A 26 -8.41 -28.48 15.38
CA LEU A 26 -7.71 -29.45 14.53
C LEU A 26 -8.68 -30.59 14.17
N LYS A 27 -9.10 -30.67 12.90
CA LYS A 27 -9.84 -31.82 12.35
C LYS A 27 -8.86 -33.00 12.21
N THR A 28 -9.30 -34.20 12.55
CA THR A 28 -8.40 -35.36 12.71
C THR A 28 -8.09 -36.07 11.40
N GLU A 29 -6.90 -35.82 10.85
CA GLU A 29 -6.08 -36.86 10.17
C GLU A 29 -4.58 -36.58 10.32
N GLU A 30 -4.13 -35.33 10.13
CA GLU A 30 -2.71 -34.95 10.04
C GLU A 30 -1.88 -35.25 11.30
N ALA A 31 -2.52 -35.27 12.47
CA ALA A 31 -1.90 -35.59 13.77
C ALA A 31 -1.31 -37.02 13.86
N LYS A 32 -1.53 -37.90 12.87
CA LYS A 32 -1.06 -39.30 12.88
C LYS A 32 0.36 -39.53 12.38
N VAL A 33 0.98 -38.57 11.68
CA VAL A 33 2.29 -38.80 11.03
C VAL A 33 3.47 -38.54 11.98
N LEU A 34 3.33 -37.64 12.96
CA LEU A 34 4.46 -37.13 13.75
C LEU A 34 4.84 -37.92 15.02
N LEU A 35 4.01 -38.87 15.48
CA LEU A 35 4.28 -39.66 16.70
C LEU A 35 4.16 -41.17 16.44
N GLY A 36 5.11 -41.70 15.67
CA GLY A 36 5.27 -43.13 15.53
C GLY A 36 5.72 -43.79 16.84
N TRP A 37 4.80 -44.46 17.54
CA TRP A 37 4.95 -45.80 18.15
C TRP A 37 3.55 -46.33 18.57
N SER A 38 3.26 -47.60 18.29
CA SER A 38 1.91 -48.16 18.42
C SER A 38 1.57 -48.63 19.84
N GLY A 39 0.78 -47.83 20.56
CA GLY A 39 0.30 -48.17 21.90
C GLY A 39 -0.79 -49.26 21.89
N ASN A 40 -0.40 -50.54 21.90
CA ASN A 40 -1.39 -51.63 22.03
C ASN A 40 -0.84 -52.92 22.69
N GLN A 41 -0.36 -52.84 23.94
CA GLN A 41 -0.41 -53.92 24.95
C GLN A 41 0.12 -53.45 26.32
N ILE A 42 -0.77 -53.17 27.27
CA ILE A 42 -0.44 -53.09 28.70
C ILE A 42 -1.18 -54.25 29.38
N GLY A 43 -0.43 -55.28 29.79
CA GLY A 43 -0.95 -56.65 29.91
C GLY A 43 -0.36 -57.50 31.03
N SER A 44 -0.27 -56.94 32.25
CA SER A 44 -0.14 -57.66 33.54
C SER A 44 1.22 -58.26 33.97
N LEU A 45 1.27 -58.46 35.30
CA LEU A 45 2.07 -59.40 36.10
C LEU A 45 3.52 -59.09 36.52
N ILE A 46 3.71 -59.24 37.84
CA ILE A 46 4.91 -59.03 38.66
C ILE A 46 5.67 -60.36 38.78
N LYS A 47 7.02 -60.36 38.66
CA LYS A 47 7.91 -61.09 39.60
C LYS A 47 9.43 -60.87 39.45
N ASP A 48 10.06 -60.92 40.62
CA ASP A 48 11.48 -61.12 40.99
C ASP A 48 12.57 -61.49 39.94
N LYS A 49 13.63 -60.64 39.98
CA LYS A 49 15.07 -60.97 40.22
C LYS A 49 15.96 -61.76 39.23
N THR A 50 17.21 -61.29 39.29
CA THR A 50 18.52 -61.99 39.23
C THR A 50 19.21 -62.34 37.91
N HIS A 51 20.49 -61.94 37.87
CA HIS A 51 21.62 -62.50 37.11
C HIS A 51 21.55 -62.47 35.57
N SER A 52 22.61 -62.24 34.79
CA SER A 52 23.91 -61.54 34.88
C SER A 52 24.79 -62.14 33.77
N GLN A 53 25.56 -61.32 33.07
CA GLN A 53 26.78 -61.72 32.33
C GLN A 53 26.73 -63.00 31.45
N LEU A 54 26.51 -62.85 30.14
CA LEU A 54 27.30 -63.55 29.09
C LEU A 54 26.89 -63.13 27.67
N GLN A 55 27.54 -62.11 27.08
CA GLN A 55 27.83 -62.08 25.63
C GLN A 55 28.89 -61.07 25.15
N THR A 56 29.77 -60.58 26.03
CA THR A 56 30.87 -59.65 25.68
C THR A 56 32.02 -60.34 24.91
N ARG A 57 31.75 -60.88 23.71
CA ARG A 57 32.81 -61.41 22.81
C ARG A 57 32.51 -61.47 21.30
N ILE A 58 31.36 -60.99 20.83
CA ILE A 58 31.01 -61.00 19.38
C ILE A 58 31.12 -59.61 18.72
N ILE A 59 31.00 -58.52 19.49
CA ILE A 59 30.94 -57.14 18.95
C ILE A 59 32.29 -56.66 18.38
N THR A 60 33.40 -56.99 19.04
CA THR A 60 34.73 -56.40 18.80
C THR A 60 35.37 -56.75 17.45
N MET A 61 34.78 -57.70 16.69
CA MET A 61 35.33 -58.13 15.39
C MET A 61 34.56 -57.58 14.19
N LYS A 62 33.27 -57.19 14.34
CA LYS A 62 32.50 -56.56 13.25
C LYS A 62 32.84 -55.08 13.05
N GLN A 63 33.17 -54.36 14.13
CA GLN A 63 33.45 -52.91 14.07
C GLN A 63 34.70 -52.55 13.26
N LYS A 64 35.70 -53.45 13.15
CA LYS A 64 36.93 -53.18 12.38
C LYS A 64 36.80 -53.40 10.87
N VAL A 65 35.83 -54.19 10.41
CA VAL A 65 35.57 -54.37 8.97
C VAL A 65 34.74 -53.20 8.42
N PHE A 66 33.77 -52.72 9.20
CA PHE A 66 32.88 -51.63 8.79
C PHE A 66 33.62 -50.29 8.60
N LEU A 67 34.58 -49.97 9.47
CA LEU A 67 35.39 -48.74 9.36
C LEU A 67 36.28 -48.70 8.08
N ILE A 68 36.74 -49.84 7.59
CA ILE A 68 37.64 -49.88 6.41
C ILE A 68 36.84 -49.67 5.11
N ILE A 69 35.61 -50.19 5.03
CA ILE A 69 34.73 -49.95 3.88
C ILE A 69 34.32 -48.47 3.82
N LEU A 70 34.02 -47.85 4.97
CA LEU A 70 33.72 -46.41 5.07
C LEU A 70 34.88 -45.49 4.65
N MET A 71 36.14 -45.91 4.85
CA MET A 71 37.32 -45.11 4.46
C MET A 71 37.78 -45.29 3.01
N VAL A 72 37.26 -46.29 2.27
CA VAL A 72 37.61 -46.51 0.84
C VAL A 72 36.48 -46.10 -0.10
N GLY A 73 35.22 -46.06 0.37
CA GLY A 73 34.11 -45.49 -0.39
C GLY A 73 34.15 -43.97 -0.54
N ALA A 74 34.98 -43.27 0.24
CA ALA A 74 35.02 -41.81 0.33
C ALA A 74 36.09 -41.15 -0.56
N SER A 75 36.51 -41.79 -1.66
CA SER A 75 37.67 -41.35 -2.46
C SER A 75 37.43 -41.18 -3.97
N PHE A 76 36.20 -41.37 -4.45
CA PHE A 76 35.77 -40.97 -5.79
C PHE A 76 34.35 -40.39 -5.75
N ASN A 77 34.05 -39.44 -6.63
CA ASN A 77 32.77 -38.72 -6.77
C ASN A 77 32.39 -37.76 -5.62
N HIS A 78 33.36 -37.04 -5.05
CA HIS A 78 33.10 -35.72 -4.42
C HIS A 78 33.82 -34.61 -5.20
N THR A 79 33.23 -34.25 -6.34
CA THR A 79 33.51 -33.01 -7.07
C THR A 79 32.20 -32.24 -7.22
N GLU A 80 32.15 -31.06 -6.62
CA GLU A 80 31.13 -30.02 -6.81
C GLU A 80 29.67 -30.40 -6.52
N LEU A 81 29.32 -30.43 -5.23
CA LEU A 81 28.01 -29.94 -4.76
C LEU A 81 28.08 -29.47 -3.30
N ILE A 82 28.99 -28.52 -3.03
CA ILE A 82 28.88 -27.63 -1.88
C ILE A 82 28.06 -26.43 -2.37
N ALA A 83 26.81 -26.30 -1.90
CA ALA A 83 26.08 -25.05 -2.04
C ALA A 83 26.87 -23.98 -1.27
N ARG A 84 27.47 -23.04 -1.99
CA ARG A 84 28.34 -22.02 -1.41
C ARG A 84 27.48 -20.97 -0.72
N GLU A 85 27.84 -20.58 0.49
CA GLU A 85 27.26 -19.42 1.17
C GLU A 85 27.43 -18.17 0.29
N GLY A 86 26.33 -17.49 -0.04
CA GLY A 86 26.36 -16.12 -0.56
C GLY A 86 26.12 -15.89 -2.06
N PHE A 87 25.36 -16.71 -2.78
CA PHE A 87 24.68 -16.25 -4.01
C PHE A 87 23.38 -17.04 -4.27
N SER A 88 22.22 -16.38 -4.14
CA SER A 88 20.90 -17.00 -4.25
C SER A 88 19.88 -16.07 -4.90
N VAL A 89 18.96 -16.65 -5.68
CA VAL A 89 17.78 -15.95 -6.20
C VAL A 89 16.59 -16.24 -5.30
N THR A 90 15.94 -15.20 -4.80
CA THR A 90 14.81 -15.25 -3.86
C THR A 90 13.73 -14.24 -4.27
N LYS A 91 12.66 -14.13 -3.46
CA LYS A 91 11.58 -13.14 -3.64
C LYS A 91 10.98 -13.07 -5.06
N LEU A 92 10.63 -14.23 -5.61
CA LEU A 92 9.99 -14.35 -6.94
C LEU A 92 8.62 -13.65 -7.00
N ARG A 93 8.40 -12.86 -8.05
CA ARG A 93 7.13 -12.20 -8.37
C ARG A 93 6.80 -12.34 -9.86
N CYS A 94 5.50 -12.40 -10.18
CA CYS A 94 4.97 -12.37 -11.53
C CYS A 94 4.01 -11.18 -11.66
N GLU A 95 4.19 -10.32 -12.66
CA GLU A 95 3.55 -8.99 -12.74
C GLU A 95 3.62 -8.20 -11.43
N ASN A 96 4.79 -8.23 -10.78
CA ASN A 96 5.08 -7.58 -9.50
C ASN A 96 4.21 -8.06 -8.32
N LEU A 97 3.47 -9.17 -8.48
CA LEU A 97 2.66 -9.82 -7.46
C LEU A 97 3.30 -11.13 -6.96
N TRP A 98 2.96 -11.51 -5.73
CA TRP A 98 3.38 -12.75 -5.09
C TRP A 98 2.44 -13.90 -5.42
N ASN A 99 2.97 -14.96 -6.05
CA ASN A 99 2.22 -16.18 -6.41
C ASN A 99 0.79 -15.92 -6.96
N PRO A 100 0.59 -15.00 -7.93
CA PRO A 100 -0.74 -14.48 -8.24
C PRO A 100 -1.67 -15.56 -8.80
N ASN A 101 -2.77 -15.84 -8.11
CA ASN A 101 -3.80 -16.78 -8.57
C ASN A 101 -4.42 -16.38 -9.93
N ILE A 102 -4.30 -15.11 -10.33
CA ILE A 102 -4.77 -14.64 -11.63
C ILE A 102 -3.92 -13.48 -12.19
N ILE A 103 -3.51 -13.60 -13.45
CA ILE A 103 -2.97 -12.54 -14.30
C ILE A 103 -3.64 -12.60 -15.69
N GLN A 104 -3.61 -11.51 -16.45
CA GLN A 104 -4.17 -11.48 -17.83
C GLN A 104 -3.22 -10.83 -18.86
N ASN A 105 -1.98 -10.53 -18.49
CA ASN A 105 -0.94 -10.27 -19.48
C ASN A 105 -0.54 -11.61 -20.13
N PRO A 106 -0.66 -11.79 -21.47
CA PRO A 106 -0.21 -13.00 -22.15
C PRO A 106 1.32 -13.14 -22.17
N ASP A 107 2.06 -12.03 -22.04
CA ASP A 107 3.52 -11.96 -22.05
C ASP A 107 4.04 -11.45 -20.67
N PRO A 108 3.85 -12.21 -19.58
CA PRO A 108 4.06 -11.72 -18.22
C PRO A 108 5.52 -11.42 -17.88
N ARG A 109 5.73 -10.35 -17.10
CA ARG A 109 7.04 -10.03 -16.50
C ARG A 109 7.27 -10.83 -15.24
N PHE A 110 8.40 -11.54 -15.20
CA PHE A 110 8.92 -12.18 -14.00
C PHE A 110 10.00 -11.32 -13.36
N SER A 111 9.99 -11.18 -12.04
CA SER A 111 11.02 -10.46 -11.27
C SER A 111 11.42 -11.19 -9.99
N TRP A 112 12.61 -10.88 -9.47
CA TRP A 112 13.21 -11.55 -8.32
C TRP A 112 14.21 -10.63 -7.59
N ILE A 113 14.65 -11.02 -6.41
CA ILE A 113 15.78 -10.40 -5.71
C ILE A 113 16.98 -11.36 -5.75
N VAL A 114 18.18 -10.82 -5.88
CA VAL A 114 19.42 -11.58 -5.76
C VAL A 114 20.08 -11.24 -4.42
N GLU A 115 20.47 -12.24 -3.65
CA GLU A 115 21.03 -12.08 -2.30
C GLU A 115 22.43 -12.69 -2.20
N SER A 116 23.31 -12.02 -1.47
CA SER A 116 24.71 -12.44 -1.27
C SER A 116 25.24 -12.05 0.10
N SER A 117 26.15 -12.86 0.64
CA SER A 117 26.97 -12.55 1.81
C SER A 117 28.40 -12.12 1.45
N LEU A 118 28.68 -11.93 0.15
CA LEU A 118 29.94 -11.46 -0.40
C LEU A 118 29.77 -10.01 -0.90
N ARG A 119 30.88 -9.31 -1.16
CA ARG A 119 30.89 -7.94 -1.68
C ARG A 119 31.22 -7.92 -3.16
N GLY A 120 30.62 -6.98 -3.91
CA GLY A 120 30.85 -6.83 -5.35
C GLY A 120 30.31 -7.99 -6.20
N GLU A 121 29.37 -8.77 -5.65
CA GLU A 121 28.63 -9.74 -6.45
C GLU A 121 27.59 -9.05 -7.34
N SER A 122 27.38 -9.63 -8.51
CA SER A 122 26.37 -9.23 -9.48
C SER A 122 25.92 -10.45 -10.28
N GLN A 123 24.68 -10.38 -10.76
CA GLN A 123 24.14 -11.30 -11.73
C GLN A 123 24.73 -11.00 -13.11
N THR A 124 25.33 -12.01 -13.75
CA THR A 124 25.78 -11.94 -15.15
C THR A 124 24.75 -12.53 -16.11
N ALA A 125 23.98 -13.51 -15.65
CA ALA A 125 22.91 -14.14 -16.43
C ALA A 125 21.80 -14.69 -15.54
N VAL A 126 20.67 -14.98 -16.17
CA VAL A 126 19.50 -15.66 -15.58
C VAL A 126 19.00 -16.79 -16.48
N GLN A 127 18.32 -17.77 -15.88
CA GLN A 127 17.49 -18.76 -16.57
C GLN A 127 16.18 -18.91 -15.80
N ILE A 128 15.06 -18.83 -16.52
CA ILE A 128 13.71 -19.14 -16.03
C ILE A 128 13.25 -20.46 -16.65
N LEU A 129 12.66 -21.32 -15.82
CA LEU A 129 11.90 -22.49 -16.24
C LEU A 129 10.44 -22.33 -15.83
N ILE A 130 9.51 -22.69 -16.71
CA ILE A 130 8.06 -22.75 -16.43
C ILE A 130 7.52 -24.12 -16.85
N ALA A 131 6.66 -24.68 -16.02
CA ALA A 131 5.98 -25.96 -16.25
C ALA A 131 4.50 -25.93 -15.86
N SER A 132 3.74 -26.91 -16.37
CA SER A 132 2.32 -27.13 -16.04
C SER A 132 2.08 -27.83 -14.70
N SER A 133 3.14 -28.37 -14.07
CA SER A 133 3.10 -29.07 -12.79
C SER A 133 4.45 -28.88 -12.07
N PRO A 134 4.52 -28.76 -10.74
CA PRO A 134 5.77 -28.49 -10.03
C PRO A 134 6.76 -29.66 -10.10
N GLU A 135 6.27 -30.90 -10.25
CA GLU A 135 7.09 -32.12 -10.35
C GLU A 135 7.92 -32.21 -11.64
N LEU A 136 7.65 -31.35 -12.62
CA LEU A 136 8.43 -31.21 -13.84
C LEU A 136 9.64 -30.26 -13.68
N LEU A 137 9.71 -29.51 -12.57
CA LEU A 137 10.81 -28.57 -12.31
C LEU A 137 11.88 -29.21 -11.41
N PRO A 138 13.18 -29.01 -11.72
CA PRO A 138 13.74 -28.28 -12.85
C PRO A 138 14.02 -29.16 -14.09
N ASP A 139 13.75 -30.47 -14.03
CA ASP A 139 14.36 -31.46 -14.92
C ASP A 139 13.67 -31.61 -16.29
N ALA A 140 12.38 -31.29 -16.41
CA ALA A 140 11.57 -31.49 -17.61
C ALA A 140 10.47 -30.40 -17.83
N PRO A 141 10.82 -29.10 -17.81
CA PRO A 141 9.85 -28.01 -18.03
C PRO A 141 9.20 -28.11 -19.41
N ASP A 142 7.87 -28.09 -19.45
CA ASP A 142 7.04 -28.32 -20.64
C ASP A 142 6.42 -27.05 -21.24
N ILE A 143 6.45 -25.91 -20.52
CA ILE A 143 5.87 -24.64 -20.97
C ILE A 143 6.94 -23.67 -21.49
N TRP A 144 7.99 -23.40 -20.70
CA TRP A 144 9.08 -22.53 -21.14
C TRP A 144 10.42 -22.85 -20.46
N ASN A 145 11.49 -22.56 -21.18
CA ASN A 145 12.86 -22.58 -20.69
C ASN A 145 13.60 -21.49 -21.47
N SER A 146 13.98 -20.39 -20.79
CA SER A 146 14.64 -19.25 -21.43
C SER A 146 16.05 -19.56 -21.96
N GLY A 147 16.64 -20.70 -21.56
CA GLY A 147 18.08 -20.90 -21.59
C GLY A 147 18.83 -19.93 -20.67
N LYS A 148 20.16 -19.92 -20.71
CA LYS A 148 20.98 -18.90 -20.04
C LYS A 148 20.90 -17.61 -20.87
N VAL A 149 20.21 -16.60 -20.33
CA VAL A 149 20.13 -15.25 -20.88
C VAL A 149 21.16 -14.39 -20.16
N GLU A 150 22.16 -13.86 -20.88
CA GLU A 150 23.13 -12.91 -20.33
C GLU A 150 22.38 -11.59 -20.00
N SER A 151 22.24 -11.27 -18.72
CA SER A 151 21.44 -10.15 -18.20
C SER A 151 21.76 -9.91 -16.73
N ASN A 152 21.95 -8.64 -16.37
CA ASN A 152 22.08 -8.15 -14.99
C ASN A 152 20.78 -7.53 -14.44
N ASN A 153 19.67 -7.59 -15.19
CA ASN A 153 18.36 -7.15 -14.68
C ASN A 153 17.77 -8.18 -13.70
N ASN A 154 17.08 -7.68 -12.68
CA ASN A 154 16.28 -8.46 -11.73
C ASN A 154 14.89 -8.85 -12.30
N PHE A 155 14.73 -8.81 -13.62
CA PHE A 155 13.51 -9.20 -14.32
C PHE A 155 13.80 -9.79 -15.71
N LEU A 156 12.85 -10.56 -16.21
CA LEU A 156 12.82 -11.08 -17.58
C LEU A 156 11.36 -11.23 -18.02
N ASP A 157 11.04 -10.73 -19.21
CA ASP A 157 9.71 -10.90 -19.81
C ASP A 157 9.56 -12.28 -20.45
N TYR A 158 8.33 -12.80 -20.40
CA TYR A 158 8.00 -14.07 -21.02
C TYR A 158 8.24 -14.06 -22.54
N SER A 159 8.82 -15.15 -23.04
CA SER A 159 9.01 -15.38 -24.48
C SER A 159 8.93 -16.89 -24.81
N GLY A 160 7.93 -17.55 -24.24
CA GLY A 160 7.64 -18.97 -24.46
C GLY A 160 6.59 -19.20 -25.55
N GLY A 161 5.84 -20.30 -25.41
CA GLY A 161 4.65 -20.57 -26.23
C GLY A 161 3.40 -19.83 -25.72
N GLU A 162 2.31 -19.86 -26.48
CA GLU A 162 1.04 -19.23 -26.10
C GLU A 162 0.51 -19.78 -24.76
N LEU A 163 0.48 -18.93 -23.72
CA LEU A 163 -0.13 -19.26 -22.44
C LEU A 163 -1.63 -19.51 -22.65
N GLN A 164 -2.14 -20.56 -22.02
CA GLN A 164 -3.55 -20.94 -22.13
C GLN A 164 -4.37 -20.19 -21.08
N SER A 165 -5.61 -19.82 -21.43
CA SER A 165 -6.59 -19.28 -20.46
C SER A 165 -6.83 -20.26 -19.29
N ALA A 166 -7.23 -19.73 -18.14
CA ALA A 166 -7.73 -20.50 -16.98
C ALA A 166 -6.81 -21.62 -16.46
N SER A 167 -5.50 -21.41 -16.56
CA SER A 167 -4.45 -22.44 -16.35
C SER A 167 -3.46 -22.02 -15.27
N ASP A 168 -2.92 -22.98 -14.52
CA ASP A 168 -1.90 -22.71 -13.50
C ASP A 168 -0.52 -23.07 -14.02
N TYR A 169 0.47 -22.28 -13.62
CA TYR A 169 1.85 -22.41 -14.04
C TYR A 169 2.78 -22.35 -12.82
N TYR A 170 3.82 -23.16 -12.89
CA TYR A 170 4.84 -23.29 -11.85
C TYR A 170 6.17 -22.83 -12.45
N TRP A 171 6.96 -22.05 -11.72
CA TRP A 171 8.21 -21.49 -12.25
C TRP A 171 9.33 -21.41 -11.21
N THR A 172 10.57 -21.45 -11.68
CA THR A 172 11.79 -21.33 -10.87
C THR A 172 12.89 -20.60 -11.64
N VAL A 173 13.77 -19.91 -10.90
CA VAL A 173 14.81 -19.03 -11.45
C VAL A 173 16.19 -19.47 -10.99
N LYS A 174 17.19 -19.28 -11.84
CA LYS A 174 18.62 -19.44 -11.53
C LYS A 174 19.40 -18.25 -12.04
N GLY A 175 20.23 -17.66 -11.19
CA GLY A 175 21.17 -16.61 -11.57
C GLY A 175 22.59 -17.17 -11.77
N TRP A 176 23.48 -16.38 -12.37
CA TRP A 176 24.92 -16.63 -12.43
C TRP A 176 25.69 -15.48 -11.78
N ASP A 177 26.69 -15.79 -10.96
CA ASP A 177 27.54 -14.82 -10.25
C ASP A 177 28.54 -14.09 -11.19
N ASN A 178 29.36 -13.20 -10.63
CA ASN A 178 30.42 -12.48 -11.37
C ASN A 178 31.56 -13.41 -11.87
N ASN A 179 31.63 -14.65 -11.40
CA ASN A 179 32.54 -15.71 -11.83
C ASN A 179 31.91 -16.64 -12.88
N ASN A 180 30.70 -16.34 -13.37
CA ASN A 180 29.89 -17.19 -14.26
C ASN A 180 29.57 -18.57 -13.64
N LYS A 181 29.33 -18.63 -12.33
CA LYS A 181 28.87 -19.82 -11.61
C LYS A 181 27.36 -19.74 -11.33
N PRO A 182 26.59 -20.82 -11.58
CA PRO A 182 25.16 -20.81 -11.33
C PRO A 182 24.84 -20.84 -9.83
N SER A 183 23.74 -20.19 -9.46
CA SER A 183 23.06 -20.39 -8.18
C SER A 183 22.43 -21.79 -8.12
N SER A 184 21.96 -22.18 -6.93
CA SER A 184 20.87 -23.16 -6.86
C SER A 184 19.62 -22.61 -7.58
N TRP A 185 18.72 -23.49 -8.00
CA TRP A 185 17.37 -23.05 -8.36
C TRP A 185 16.69 -22.39 -7.15
N SER A 186 15.90 -21.36 -7.39
CA SER A 186 15.01 -20.79 -6.37
C SER A 186 13.96 -21.81 -5.93
N GLU A 187 13.28 -21.52 -4.83
CA GLU A 187 11.99 -22.17 -4.55
C GLU A 187 11.03 -21.96 -5.73
N VAL A 188 10.09 -22.90 -5.90
CA VAL A 188 9.11 -22.85 -6.99
C VAL A 188 8.00 -21.87 -6.61
N SER A 189 7.79 -20.86 -7.46
CA SER A 189 6.67 -19.92 -7.40
C SER A 189 5.58 -20.32 -8.39
N THR A 190 4.39 -19.74 -8.25
CA THR A 190 3.23 -20.03 -9.11
C THR A 190 2.68 -18.77 -9.77
N PHE A 191 1.89 -18.95 -10.82
CA PHE A 191 0.89 -17.96 -11.27
C PHE A 191 -0.27 -18.68 -11.98
N GLY A 192 -1.47 -18.13 -11.87
CA GLY A 192 -2.64 -18.56 -12.63
C GLY A 192 -2.99 -17.56 -13.73
N THR A 193 -3.50 -18.02 -14.87
CA THR A 193 -4.02 -17.16 -15.94
C THR A 193 -5.54 -16.99 -15.83
N GLY A 194 -6.02 -15.78 -16.13
CA GLY A 194 -7.42 -15.50 -16.41
C GLY A 194 -7.82 -15.95 -17.82
N PHE A 195 -8.86 -15.33 -18.36
CA PHE A 195 -9.31 -15.56 -19.74
C PHE A 195 -8.72 -14.52 -20.68
N PHE A 196 -7.93 -14.93 -21.69
CA PHE A 196 -7.35 -13.99 -22.64
C PHE A 196 -8.38 -13.45 -23.66
N ASN A 197 -9.44 -14.21 -23.97
CA ASN A 197 -10.55 -13.74 -24.79
C ASN A 197 -11.77 -13.40 -23.93
N SER A 198 -12.36 -12.23 -24.14
CA SER A 198 -13.60 -11.83 -23.47
C SER A 198 -14.83 -12.67 -23.88
N SER A 199 -14.74 -13.45 -24.97
CA SER A 199 -15.73 -14.44 -25.37
C SER A 199 -15.85 -15.63 -24.42
N ASP A 200 -14.79 -15.90 -23.64
CA ASP A 200 -14.70 -17.07 -22.78
C ASP A 200 -15.36 -16.80 -21.41
N LEU A 201 -15.61 -15.53 -21.10
CA LEU A 201 -16.36 -15.02 -19.94
C LEU A 201 -17.87 -15.09 -20.22
N ILE A 202 -18.44 -16.30 -20.13
CA ILE A 202 -19.82 -16.61 -20.56
C ILE A 202 -20.89 -16.47 -19.47
N ALA A 203 -20.50 -16.22 -18.21
CA ALA A 203 -21.44 -16.03 -17.12
C ALA A 203 -22.15 -14.67 -17.15
N LYS A 204 -23.35 -14.59 -16.56
CA LYS A 204 -24.20 -13.40 -16.53
C LYS A 204 -24.09 -12.67 -15.20
N TRP A 205 -24.25 -11.35 -15.20
CA TRP A 205 -24.39 -10.59 -13.96
C TRP A 205 -25.78 -10.83 -13.36
N ILE A 206 -25.81 -11.18 -12.07
CA ILE A 206 -27.03 -11.50 -11.32
C ILE A 206 -27.23 -10.56 -10.14
N SER A 207 -28.48 -10.20 -9.85
CA SER A 207 -28.91 -9.41 -8.70
C SER A 207 -30.22 -9.93 -8.11
N SER A 208 -30.68 -9.34 -7.01
CA SER A 208 -32.05 -9.54 -6.51
C SER A 208 -33.00 -8.56 -7.19
N ALA A 209 -34.16 -9.08 -7.67
CA ALA A 209 -35.22 -8.24 -8.23
C ALA A 209 -35.71 -7.18 -7.21
N ASN A 210 -35.85 -7.55 -5.93
CA ASN A 210 -36.26 -6.67 -4.85
C ASN A 210 -35.09 -6.34 -3.90
N MET A 211 -34.93 -5.06 -3.59
CA MET A 211 -33.94 -4.55 -2.61
C MET A 211 -34.67 -3.74 -1.53
N GLU A 212 -35.16 -4.42 -0.49
CA GLU A 212 -35.78 -3.77 0.68
C GLU A 212 -34.72 -3.22 1.66
N GLU A 213 -33.78 -2.41 1.16
CA GLU A 213 -32.57 -1.89 1.85
C GLU A 213 -31.59 -2.97 2.38
N ARG A 214 -31.91 -4.26 2.23
CA ARG A 214 -31.10 -5.40 2.72
C ARG A 214 -30.12 -5.90 1.68
N ALA A 215 -28.95 -6.36 2.14
CA ALA A 215 -28.03 -7.14 1.32
C ALA A 215 -28.68 -8.50 0.96
N PRO A 216 -28.77 -8.89 -0.33
CA PRO A 216 -29.31 -10.20 -0.68
C PRO A 216 -28.29 -11.33 -0.54
N LEU A 217 -28.81 -12.50 -0.17
CA LEU A 217 -28.21 -13.81 -0.41
C LEU A 217 -28.62 -14.27 -1.81
N LEU A 218 -27.69 -14.80 -2.59
CA LEU A 218 -27.93 -15.48 -3.87
C LEU A 218 -27.39 -16.93 -3.77
N ARG A 219 -28.10 -17.94 -4.26
CA ARG A 219 -27.64 -19.34 -4.21
C ARG A 219 -27.93 -20.15 -5.47
N LYS A 220 -27.19 -21.24 -5.66
CA LYS A 220 -27.44 -22.30 -6.66
C LYS A 220 -26.91 -23.65 -6.18
N GLU A 221 -27.75 -24.68 -6.28
CA GLU A 221 -27.37 -26.07 -6.03
C GLU A 221 -26.90 -26.77 -7.32
N PHE A 222 -25.97 -27.72 -7.17
CA PHE A 222 -25.49 -28.58 -8.25
C PHE A 222 -24.90 -29.89 -7.70
N GLU A 223 -24.91 -30.96 -8.48
CA GLU A 223 -24.26 -32.22 -8.12
C GLU A 223 -22.89 -32.39 -8.77
N VAL A 224 -21.90 -32.87 -8.02
CA VAL A 224 -20.60 -33.37 -8.52
C VAL A 224 -20.64 -34.90 -8.49
N THR A 225 -20.67 -35.52 -9.67
CA THR A 225 -20.80 -36.98 -9.81
C THR A 225 -19.50 -37.69 -10.20
N LYS A 226 -18.43 -36.94 -10.48
CA LYS A 226 -17.11 -37.43 -10.89
C LYS A 226 -16.02 -36.88 -9.98
N ASN A 227 -14.95 -37.66 -9.79
CA ASN A 227 -13.75 -37.23 -9.08
C ASN A 227 -13.15 -35.99 -9.74
N ILE A 228 -13.01 -34.91 -8.96
CA ILE A 228 -12.38 -33.65 -9.38
C ILE A 228 -10.86 -33.86 -9.50
N LYS A 229 -10.25 -33.21 -10.51
CA LYS A 229 -8.79 -33.01 -10.65
C LYS A 229 -8.39 -31.58 -10.30
N LYS A 230 -9.15 -30.59 -10.80
CA LYS A 230 -9.02 -29.15 -10.49
C LYS A 230 -10.42 -28.53 -10.50
N ALA A 231 -10.66 -27.53 -9.66
CA ALA A 231 -11.85 -26.70 -9.76
C ALA A 231 -11.51 -25.25 -9.38
N THR A 232 -11.80 -24.29 -10.25
CA THR A 232 -11.49 -22.87 -10.02
C THR A 232 -12.73 -22.03 -10.17
N ALA A 233 -13.00 -21.14 -9.21
CA ALA A 233 -14.03 -20.11 -9.31
C ALA A 233 -13.42 -18.78 -9.75
N TYR A 234 -13.91 -18.23 -10.86
CA TYR A 234 -13.65 -16.88 -11.32
C TYR A 234 -14.81 -15.98 -10.89
N VAL A 235 -14.52 -14.90 -10.16
CA VAL A 235 -15.51 -14.23 -9.30
C VAL A 235 -15.38 -12.72 -9.32
N SER A 236 -16.49 -12.02 -9.55
CA SER A 236 -16.56 -10.55 -9.50
C SER A 236 -17.86 -10.06 -8.85
N GLY A 237 -17.87 -8.78 -8.51
CA GLY A 237 -19.02 -8.07 -7.98
C GLY A 237 -18.99 -6.60 -8.37
N ILE A 238 -20.18 -6.00 -8.45
CA ILE A 238 -20.37 -4.55 -8.44
C ILE A 238 -21.07 -4.23 -7.12
N GLY A 239 -20.56 -3.26 -6.37
CA GLY A 239 -20.79 -3.20 -4.93
C GLY A 239 -19.67 -3.93 -4.20
N ALA A 240 -20.01 -4.95 -3.43
CA ALA A 240 -19.04 -5.93 -2.92
C ALA A 240 -19.70 -7.30 -2.72
N TYR A 241 -18.89 -8.37 -2.72
CA TYR A 241 -19.34 -9.74 -2.54
C TYR A 241 -18.50 -10.53 -1.52
N TYR A 242 -19.13 -11.57 -0.93
CA TYR A 242 -18.44 -12.67 -0.23
C TYR A 242 -18.99 -14.02 -0.73
N LEU A 243 -18.11 -14.83 -1.31
CA LEU A 243 -18.43 -16.14 -1.88
C LEU A 243 -18.45 -17.21 -0.77
N HIS A 244 -19.41 -18.13 -0.84
CA HIS A 244 -19.51 -19.30 0.03
C HIS A 244 -19.75 -20.56 -0.80
N ILE A 245 -19.14 -21.68 -0.40
CA ILE A 245 -19.37 -23.01 -0.98
C ILE A 245 -19.57 -24.00 0.17
N ASN A 246 -20.70 -24.72 0.16
CA ASN A 246 -21.04 -25.74 1.17
C ASN A 246 -20.92 -25.26 2.63
N GLY A 247 -21.32 -24.00 2.89
CA GLY A 247 -21.24 -23.36 4.20
C GLY A 247 -19.91 -22.65 4.52
N ASP A 248 -18.78 -23.07 3.93
CA ASP A 248 -17.49 -22.42 4.12
C ASP A 248 -17.38 -21.14 3.26
N ALA A 249 -16.78 -20.08 3.81
CA ALA A 249 -16.48 -18.84 3.09
C ALA A 249 -15.18 -19.00 2.26
N ILE A 250 -15.15 -18.39 1.07
CA ILE A 250 -14.04 -18.50 0.10
C ILE A 250 -13.30 -17.17 0.01
N GLY A 251 -12.00 -17.20 0.30
CA GLY A 251 -11.15 -16.01 0.42
C GLY A 251 -11.22 -15.37 1.81
N ASP A 252 -10.22 -14.55 2.13
CA ASP A 252 -10.12 -13.74 3.35
C ASP A 252 -9.96 -12.24 3.03
N GLU A 253 -10.25 -11.85 1.79
CA GLU A 253 -10.27 -10.46 1.34
C GLU A 253 -11.51 -9.72 1.86
N PHE A 254 -11.38 -8.41 2.06
CA PHE A 254 -12.45 -7.53 2.52
C PHE A 254 -12.99 -6.67 1.36
N MET A 255 -14.32 -6.62 1.21
CA MET A 255 -15.04 -5.84 0.19
C MET A 255 -14.58 -6.09 -1.27
N ASN A 256 -14.43 -7.36 -1.65
CA ASN A 256 -14.13 -7.75 -3.02
C ASN A 256 -15.16 -7.23 -4.06
N PRO A 257 -14.74 -6.81 -5.26
CA PRO A 257 -13.39 -6.96 -5.80
C PRO A 257 -12.42 -5.78 -5.53
N GLY A 258 -12.86 -4.73 -4.84
CA GLY A 258 -12.15 -3.44 -4.74
C GLY A 258 -12.60 -2.43 -5.81
N GLN A 259 -12.16 -1.17 -5.67
CA GLN A 259 -12.61 -0.03 -6.47
C GLN A 259 -11.96 0.05 -7.86
N THR A 260 -12.78 0.26 -8.89
CA THR A 260 -12.36 0.62 -10.27
C THR A 260 -13.43 1.51 -10.92
N GLU A 261 -13.13 2.17 -12.04
CA GLU A 261 -14.14 2.84 -12.87
C GLU A 261 -15.04 1.79 -13.56
N TYR A 262 -16.03 1.27 -12.84
CA TYR A 262 -16.89 0.13 -13.26
C TYR A 262 -17.66 0.32 -14.58
N GLU A 263 -17.80 1.54 -15.11
CA GLU A 263 -18.35 1.78 -16.46
C GLU A 263 -17.32 1.50 -17.59
N LYS A 264 -16.08 1.17 -17.22
CA LYS A 264 -14.97 0.84 -18.14
C LYS A 264 -14.24 -0.44 -17.77
N ARG A 265 -13.90 -0.63 -16.50
CA ARG A 265 -13.05 -1.72 -16.03
C ARG A 265 -13.61 -2.32 -14.75
N ILE A 266 -13.74 -3.64 -14.70
CA ILE A 266 -14.28 -4.40 -13.56
C ILE A 266 -13.35 -5.59 -13.33
N THR A 267 -12.84 -5.78 -12.11
CA THR A 267 -11.86 -6.84 -11.83
C THR A 267 -12.51 -8.13 -11.32
N TYR A 268 -11.94 -9.29 -11.67
CA TYR A 268 -12.35 -10.61 -11.14
C TYR A 268 -11.17 -11.38 -10.53
N TYR A 269 -11.43 -12.07 -9.42
CA TYR A 269 -10.48 -12.96 -8.75
C TYR A 269 -10.58 -14.39 -9.27
N ALA A 270 -9.56 -15.21 -8.99
CA ALA A 270 -9.60 -16.66 -9.13
C ALA A 270 -9.30 -17.34 -7.79
N TYR A 271 -10.09 -18.36 -7.46
CA TYR A 271 -9.92 -19.19 -6.25
C TYR A 271 -9.87 -20.66 -6.63
N ASP A 272 -8.92 -21.42 -6.07
CA ASP A 272 -9.07 -22.88 -6.02
C ASP A 272 -10.22 -23.23 -5.07
N ILE A 273 -11.20 -23.93 -5.60
CA ILE A 273 -12.39 -24.37 -4.89
C ILE A 273 -12.46 -25.90 -4.76
N ALA A 274 -11.50 -26.65 -5.32
CA ALA A 274 -11.49 -28.11 -5.24
C ALA A 274 -11.52 -28.66 -3.79
N PRO A 275 -10.86 -28.04 -2.78
CA PRO A 275 -10.94 -28.49 -1.38
C PRO A 275 -12.33 -28.35 -0.73
N TYR A 276 -13.20 -27.48 -1.27
CA TYR A 276 -14.50 -27.14 -0.71
C TYR A 276 -15.66 -27.92 -1.36
N LEU A 277 -15.40 -28.63 -2.47
CA LEU A 277 -16.40 -29.37 -3.21
C LEU A 277 -16.56 -30.81 -2.70
N LEU A 278 -17.81 -31.23 -2.52
CA LEU A 278 -18.20 -32.55 -2.04
C LEU A 278 -18.57 -33.46 -3.22
N GLN A 279 -18.36 -34.77 -3.09
CA GLN A 279 -18.96 -35.75 -4.00
C GLN A 279 -20.46 -35.87 -3.69
N GLY A 280 -21.31 -35.66 -4.69
CA GLY A 280 -22.77 -35.55 -4.53
C GLY A 280 -23.24 -34.10 -4.58
N GLY A 281 -24.22 -33.75 -3.74
CA GLY A 281 -24.82 -32.41 -3.72
C GLY A 281 -23.87 -31.33 -3.18
N ASN A 282 -23.88 -30.17 -3.84
CA ASN A 282 -23.12 -28.98 -3.48
C ASN A 282 -24.01 -27.73 -3.61
N CYS A 283 -23.75 -26.71 -2.82
CA CYS A 283 -24.32 -25.38 -3.01
C CYS A 283 -23.19 -24.34 -3.09
N VAL A 284 -23.35 -23.40 -4.03
CA VAL A 284 -22.56 -22.17 -4.10
C VAL A 284 -23.47 -20.98 -3.86
N GLY A 285 -22.98 -19.97 -3.15
CA GLY A 285 -23.77 -18.80 -2.81
C GLY A 285 -22.96 -17.54 -2.58
N PHE A 286 -23.62 -16.39 -2.71
CA PHE A 286 -23.08 -15.08 -2.40
C PHE A 286 -23.91 -14.40 -1.32
N ILE A 287 -23.27 -13.62 -0.47
CA ILE A 287 -23.88 -12.41 0.07
C ILE A 287 -23.24 -11.21 -0.65
N ILE A 288 -24.07 -10.30 -1.17
CA ILE A 288 -23.61 -9.07 -1.85
C ILE A 288 -24.22 -7.82 -1.23
N GLY A 289 -23.47 -6.72 -1.24
CA GLY A 289 -23.87 -5.44 -0.67
C GLY A 289 -23.42 -4.26 -1.53
N GLU A 290 -23.90 -3.06 -1.18
CA GLU A 290 -23.67 -1.82 -1.94
C GLU A 290 -22.19 -1.45 -2.08
N GLY A 291 -21.36 -1.93 -1.15
CA GLY A 291 -19.90 -1.97 -1.20
C GLY A 291 -19.25 -0.77 -1.86
N PHE A 292 -18.68 -0.96 -3.05
CA PHE A 292 -18.14 0.10 -3.90
C PHE A 292 -18.98 0.27 -5.18
N GLY A 293 -19.39 1.51 -5.49
CA GLY A 293 -20.02 1.87 -6.77
C GLY A 293 -21.48 1.46 -6.99
N ALA A 294 -22.07 0.64 -6.11
CA ALA A 294 -23.48 0.21 -6.15
C ALA A 294 -24.36 0.94 -5.11
N PHE A 295 -24.10 2.23 -4.89
CA PHE A 295 -24.71 3.01 -3.81
C PHE A 295 -26.19 3.31 -4.06
N SER A 296 -27.07 2.88 -3.15
CA SER A 296 -28.52 3.06 -3.25
C SER A 296 -29.00 4.34 -2.54
N LYS A 297 -30.22 4.34 -1.99
CA LYS A 297 -30.78 5.48 -1.27
C LYS A 297 -30.41 5.43 0.20
N VAL A 298 -29.74 6.49 0.65
CA VAL A 298 -29.38 6.63 2.06
C VAL A 298 -30.63 6.88 2.93
N LYS A 299 -30.76 6.05 3.97
CA LYS A 299 -31.80 6.06 4.99
C LYS A 299 -31.77 7.35 5.82
N GLU A 300 -32.92 7.86 6.23
CA GLU A 300 -33.01 9.16 6.93
C GLU A 300 -32.18 9.18 8.24
N GLY A 301 -31.46 10.28 8.48
CA GLY A 301 -30.57 10.44 9.63
C GLY A 301 -29.18 9.82 9.48
N ARG A 302 -28.89 9.12 8.38
CA ARG A 302 -27.55 8.62 8.04
C ARG A 302 -26.71 9.66 7.31
N PHE A 303 -25.40 9.49 7.34
CA PHE A 303 -24.46 10.21 6.50
C PHE A 303 -24.66 9.86 5.01
N ALA A 304 -25.09 10.86 4.23
CA ALA A 304 -25.17 10.83 2.78
C ALA A 304 -24.54 12.10 2.18
N ASN A 305 -23.98 11.99 0.98
CA ASN A 305 -23.73 13.12 0.09
C ASN A 305 -25.07 13.52 -0.58
N LYS A 306 -25.46 14.81 -0.58
CA LYS A 306 -26.75 15.25 -1.16
C LYS A 306 -26.89 15.04 -2.67
N ASN A 307 -25.82 14.69 -3.38
CA ASN A 307 -25.84 14.40 -4.82
C ASN A 307 -26.45 13.01 -5.10
N LYS A 308 -27.68 12.99 -5.61
CA LYS A 308 -28.57 11.80 -5.69
C LYS A 308 -28.13 10.66 -6.65
N LYS A 309 -26.99 10.78 -7.31
CA LYS A 309 -26.27 9.67 -7.94
C LYS A 309 -24.84 9.76 -7.46
N MET A 310 -24.49 8.89 -6.51
CA MET A 310 -23.15 8.83 -5.92
C MET A 310 -22.25 7.79 -6.61
N GLY A 311 -22.86 6.84 -7.34
CA GLY A 311 -22.21 5.68 -7.95
C GLY A 311 -22.82 5.33 -9.30
N PRO A 312 -22.10 4.57 -10.16
CA PRO A 312 -22.57 4.20 -11.49
C PRO A 312 -23.77 3.24 -11.50
N PHE A 313 -23.96 2.40 -10.46
CA PHE A 313 -25.02 1.39 -10.41
C PHE A 313 -25.97 1.58 -9.22
N GLU A 314 -27.25 1.24 -9.40
CA GLU A 314 -28.33 1.43 -8.40
C GLU A 314 -28.63 0.15 -7.56
N LYS A 315 -27.94 -0.95 -7.86
CA LYS A 315 -28.03 -2.27 -7.18
C LYS A 315 -26.66 -2.95 -7.17
N PRO A 316 -26.32 -3.72 -6.11
CA PRO A 316 -25.18 -4.63 -6.17
C PRO A 316 -25.46 -5.82 -7.07
N MET A 317 -24.41 -6.38 -7.68
CA MET A 317 -24.48 -7.52 -8.59
C MET A 317 -23.31 -8.49 -8.35
N ALA A 318 -23.53 -9.78 -8.62
CA ALA A 318 -22.50 -10.82 -8.60
C ALA A 318 -22.25 -11.39 -10.00
N TRP A 319 -21.05 -11.91 -10.23
CA TRP A 319 -20.66 -12.65 -11.43
C TRP A 319 -19.80 -13.86 -11.02
N LEU A 320 -20.10 -15.04 -11.55
CA LEU A 320 -19.40 -16.29 -11.25
C LEU A 320 -19.27 -17.17 -12.48
N GLN A 321 -18.05 -17.62 -12.76
CA GLN A 321 -17.79 -18.75 -13.66
C GLN A 321 -16.86 -19.76 -12.96
N MET A 322 -17.36 -20.96 -12.68
CA MET A 322 -16.59 -22.05 -12.09
C MET A 322 -16.19 -23.03 -13.19
N GLU A 323 -14.88 -23.28 -13.36
CA GLU A 323 -14.36 -24.31 -14.26
C GLU A 323 -13.92 -25.54 -13.45
N ILE A 324 -14.58 -26.68 -13.68
CA ILE A 324 -14.28 -27.95 -13.01
C ILE A 324 -13.70 -28.92 -14.03
N GLU A 325 -12.47 -29.40 -13.80
CA GLU A 325 -11.84 -30.49 -14.56
C GLU A 325 -11.85 -31.77 -13.74
N TYR A 326 -12.30 -32.88 -14.35
CA TYR A 326 -12.40 -34.19 -13.71
C TYR A 326 -11.22 -35.10 -14.07
N THR A 327 -10.95 -36.12 -13.24
CA THR A 327 -9.85 -37.07 -13.47
C THR A 327 -9.99 -37.94 -14.72
N ASP A 328 -11.15 -37.91 -15.40
CA ASP A 328 -11.37 -38.56 -16.70
C ASP A 328 -11.10 -37.63 -17.90
N GLY A 329 -10.59 -36.42 -17.67
CA GLY A 329 -10.28 -35.42 -18.68
C GLY A 329 -11.49 -34.62 -19.20
N THR A 330 -12.71 -34.88 -18.69
CA THR A 330 -13.87 -34.04 -19.02
C THR A 330 -13.90 -32.77 -18.16
N LYS A 331 -14.46 -31.69 -18.71
CA LYS A 331 -14.68 -30.42 -18.00
C LYS A 331 -16.17 -30.10 -17.84
N ARG A 332 -16.49 -29.26 -16.86
CA ARG A 332 -17.81 -28.67 -16.65
C ARG A 332 -17.65 -27.23 -16.17
N THR A 333 -18.27 -26.32 -16.92
CA THR A 333 -18.47 -24.94 -16.49
C THR A 333 -19.79 -24.81 -15.72
N LEU A 334 -19.81 -23.99 -14.66
CA LEU A 334 -21.02 -23.57 -13.94
C LEU A 334 -21.02 -22.04 -13.85
N ILE A 335 -22.16 -21.40 -14.11
CA ILE A 335 -22.24 -19.94 -14.23
C ILE A 335 -23.31 -19.30 -13.33
N SER A 336 -23.14 -18.01 -13.07
CA SER A 336 -24.23 -17.09 -12.73
C SER A 336 -25.18 -16.93 -13.92
N ASP A 337 -26.46 -17.25 -13.71
CA ASP A 337 -27.52 -17.33 -14.72
C ASP A 337 -28.93 -17.30 -14.08
N GLU A 338 -29.97 -17.42 -14.90
CA GLU A 338 -31.39 -17.41 -14.51
C GLU A 338 -31.82 -18.56 -13.58
N THR A 339 -30.96 -19.55 -13.29
CA THR A 339 -31.28 -20.67 -12.40
C THR A 339 -30.92 -20.42 -10.93
N TRP A 340 -30.35 -19.25 -10.61
CA TRP A 340 -30.06 -18.82 -9.24
C TRP A 340 -31.32 -18.32 -8.53
N THR A 341 -31.38 -18.53 -7.22
CA THR A 341 -32.43 -18.00 -6.33
C THR A 341 -31.86 -16.97 -5.36
N ALA A 342 -32.70 -16.02 -4.92
CA ALA A 342 -32.34 -14.86 -4.12
C ALA A 342 -33.27 -14.65 -2.91
N LYS A 343 -32.71 -14.18 -1.79
CA LYS A 343 -33.44 -13.89 -0.54
C LYS A 343 -32.72 -12.80 0.27
N SER A 344 -33.46 -11.88 0.88
CA SER A 344 -32.90 -10.85 1.77
C SER A 344 -32.19 -11.46 2.99
N SER A 345 -30.97 -10.99 3.31
CA SER A 345 -30.16 -11.49 4.42
C SER A 345 -30.54 -10.89 5.80
N HIS A 346 -29.70 -11.19 6.80
CA HIS A 346 -29.70 -10.58 8.13
C HIS A 346 -29.09 -9.16 8.16
N ILE A 347 -28.40 -8.73 7.09
CA ILE A 347 -27.92 -7.35 6.93
C ILE A 347 -29.08 -6.52 6.39
N THR A 348 -29.75 -5.80 7.29
CA THR A 348 -30.99 -5.03 7.08
C THR A 348 -30.78 -3.62 6.51
N TYR A 349 -29.56 -3.11 6.55
CA TYR A 349 -29.11 -1.89 5.88
C TYR A 349 -27.60 -2.01 5.64
N ASN A 350 -27.10 -1.51 4.52
CA ASN A 350 -25.66 -1.38 4.27
C ASN A 350 -25.43 -0.25 3.26
N HIS A 351 -24.52 0.68 3.56
CA HIS A 351 -24.16 1.76 2.64
C HIS A 351 -22.71 2.19 2.90
N PHE A 352 -21.94 2.35 1.83
CA PHE A 352 -20.50 2.63 1.88
C PHE A 352 -20.09 3.79 2.81
N PHE A 353 -20.91 4.84 2.84
CA PHE A 353 -20.72 6.00 3.71
C PHE A 353 -21.63 6.01 4.95
N GLY A 354 -22.69 5.19 4.96
CA GLY A 354 -23.78 5.28 5.93
C GLY A 354 -23.62 4.33 7.11
N GLY A 355 -22.86 3.25 6.95
CA GLY A 355 -22.77 2.15 7.92
C GLY A 355 -23.70 0.99 7.61
N GLU A 356 -23.90 0.09 8.57
CA GLU A 356 -24.55 -1.21 8.37
C GLU A 356 -25.52 -1.53 9.54
N ASP A 357 -26.68 -2.12 9.27
CA ASP A 357 -27.60 -2.60 10.32
C ASP A 357 -27.79 -4.11 10.21
N VAL A 358 -27.47 -4.85 11.26
CA VAL A 358 -27.65 -6.31 11.34
C VAL A 358 -28.71 -6.69 12.37
N ASP A 359 -29.55 -7.66 12.00
CA ASP A 359 -30.45 -8.35 12.92
C ASP A 359 -30.17 -9.86 12.91
N ALA A 360 -29.43 -10.33 13.92
CA ALA A 360 -28.99 -11.72 14.01
C ALA A 360 -30.16 -12.71 14.17
N ARG A 361 -31.37 -12.24 14.50
CA ARG A 361 -32.60 -13.06 14.52
C ARG A 361 -33.07 -13.45 13.12
N LEU A 362 -32.51 -12.85 12.06
CA LEU A 362 -32.88 -13.05 10.66
C LEU A 362 -31.86 -13.89 9.88
N VAL A 363 -30.85 -14.45 10.55
CA VAL A 363 -29.89 -15.38 9.94
C VAL A 363 -30.64 -16.58 9.38
N THR A 364 -30.33 -16.95 8.14
CA THR A 364 -30.82 -18.19 7.52
C THR A 364 -29.70 -19.23 7.66
N GLU A 365 -29.85 -20.16 8.61
CA GLU A 365 -28.94 -21.29 8.77
C GLU A 365 -28.94 -22.16 7.49
N GLY A 366 -27.78 -22.74 7.13
CA GLY A 366 -27.64 -23.61 5.96
C GLY A 366 -27.90 -22.96 4.59
N TRP A 367 -27.93 -21.62 4.48
CA TRP A 367 -28.34 -20.94 3.24
C TRP A 367 -27.46 -21.27 2.01
N SER A 368 -26.17 -21.53 2.25
CA SER A 368 -25.15 -21.93 1.28
C SER A 368 -24.76 -23.41 1.36
N GLU A 369 -25.62 -24.24 1.98
CA GLU A 369 -25.53 -25.70 2.00
C GLU A 369 -26.53 -26.33 1.01
N PHE A 370 -26.34 -27.60 0.66
CA PHE A 370 -27.19 -28.35 -0.28
C PHE A 370 -28.37 -29.03 0.42
N GLY A 371 -29.55 -29.03 -0.22
CA GLY A 371 -30.79 -29.63 0.31
C GLY A 371 -31.62 -28.66 1.16
N LEU A 372 -31.39 -27.35 1.02
CA LEU A 372 -32.22 -26.31 1.64
C LEU A 372 -33.57 -26.21 0.91
N ASP A 373 -34.67 -26.11 1.66
CA ASP A 373 -35.96 -25.72 1.07
C ASP A 373 -35.93 -24.23 0.70
N ASP A 374 -35.60 -23.95 -0.57
CA ASP A 374 -35.57 -22.60 -1.13
C ASP A 374 -36.86 -22.22 -1.89
N SER A 375 -37.96 -22.95 -1.70
CA SER A 375 -39.26 -22.71 -2.36
C SER A 375 -39.89 -21.32 -2.12
N ASN A 376 -39.39 -20.57 -1.14
CA ASN A 376 -39.81 -19.21 -0.81
C ASN A 376 -38.80 -18.12 -1.28
N TRP A 377 -37.65 -18.52 -1.83
CA TRP A 377 -36.69 -17.61 -2.45
C TRP A 377 -37.25 -17.13 -3.81
N GLN A 378 -36.78 -15.98 -4.28
CA GLN A 378 -37.22 -15.38 -5.55
C GLN A 378 -36.21 -15.67 -6.66
N PRO A 379 -36.59 -15.67 -7.95
CA PRO A 379 -35.62 -15.70 -9.05
C PRO A 379 -34.67 -14.49 -9.00
N VAL A 380 -33.43 -14.66 -9.48
CA VAL A 380 -32.53 -13.53 -9.73
C VAL A 380 -33.00 -12.66 -10.90
N GLU A 381 -32.55 -11.41 -10.90
CA GLU A 381 -32.59 -10.51 -12.05
C GLU A 381 -31.26 -10.58 -12.81
N ILE A 382 -31.32 -10.65 -14.14
CA ILE A 382 -30.16 -10.52 -15.03
C ILE A 382 -29.99 -9.06 -15.42
N THR A 383 -28.77 -8.57 -15.52
CA THR A 383 -28.47 -7.20 -15.96
C THR A 383 -27.21 -7.18 -16.82
N ASP A 384 -27.16 -6.31 -17.83
CA ASP A 384 -25.94 -6.08 -18.63
C ASP A 384 -25.12 -4.93 -18.01
N VAL A 385 -23.79 -5.02 -18.07
CA VAL A 385 -22.86 -3.99 -17.53
C VAL A 385 -21.98 -3.44 -18.64
N ALA A 386 -21.59 -2.16 -18.53
CA ALA A 386 -20.80 -1.48 -19.56
C ALA A 386 -19.28 -1.67 -19.45
N GLY A 387 -18.78 -1.97 -18.24
CA GLY A 387 -17.35 -2.18 -18.00
C GLY A 387 -16.86 -3.55 -18.46
N GLN A 388 -15.63 -3.59 -18.96
CA GLN A 388 -14.95 -4.83 -19.35
C GLN A 388 -14.46 -5.57 -18.10
N LEU A 389 -14.70 -6.88 -18.04
CA LEU A 389 -14.13 -7.77 -17.03
C LEU A 389 -12.64 -8.07 -17.33
N GLU A 390 -11.78 -7.83 -16.35
CA GLU A 390 -10.34 -8.16 -16.39
C GLU A 390 -9.87 -8.86 -15.10
N ALA A 391 -8.74 -9.57 -15.15
CA ALA A 391 -8.17 -10.20 -13.97
C ALA A 391 -7.76 -9.17 -12.91
N ASN A 392 -8.06 -9.44 -11.64
CA ASN A 392 -7.62 -8.56 -10.57
C ASN A 392 -6.13 -8.73 -10.29
N MET A 393 -5.34 -7.75 -10.72
CA MET A 393 -3.91 -7.65 -10.43
C MET A 393 -3.61 -6.57 -9.38
N MET A 394 -4.63 -6.11 -8.63
CA MET A 394 -4.47 -5.19 -7.49
C MET A 394 -4.29 -5.97 -6.18
N PRO A 395 -3.46 -5.50 -5.23
CA PRO A 395 -3.39 -6.09 -3.89
C PRO A 395 -4.73 -5.97 -3.15
N PRO A 396 -5.32 -7.10 -2.67
CA PRO A 396 -6.62 -7.12 -2.03
C PRO A 396 -6.63 -6.33 -0.73
N MET A 397 -7.78 -5.76 -0.36
CA MET A 397 -7.96 -5.27 1.01
C MET A 397 -8.10 -6.45 1.98
N ARG A 398 -7.51 -6.34 3.18
CA ARG A 398 -7.67 -7.34 4.24
C ARG A 398 -7.91 -6.68 5.59
N LEU A 399 -8.34 -7.48 6.58
CA LEU A 399 -8.29 -7.11 7.99
C LEU A 399 -6.84 -7.22 8.47
N LYS A 400 -6.32 -6.18 9.13
CA LYS A 400 -4.90 -6.05 9.51
C LYS A 400 -4.73 -5.94 11.03
N GLU A 401 -4.07 -4.92 11.55
CA GLU A 401 -3.78 -4.79 12.98
C GLU A 401 -5.06 -4.62 13.84
N VAL A 402 -5.07 -5.25 15.02
CA VAL A 402 -6.19 -5.21 15.97
C VAL A 402 -5.84 -4.33 17.17
N TYR A 403 -6.60 -3.25 17.35
CA TYR A 403 -6.43 -2.24 18.39
C TYR A 403 -7.47 -2.43 19.50
N LYS A 404 -7.03 -2.95 20.64
CA LYS A 404 -7.85 -3.10 21.83
C LYS A 404 -7.93 -1.77 22.60
N PRO A 405 -9.08 -1.40 23.19
CA PRO A 405 -9.21 -0.16 23.96
C PRO A 405 -8.17 -0.01 25.07
N ILE A 406 -7.42 1.09 25.05
CA ILE A 406 -6.48 1.47 26.12
C ILE A 406 -7.20 2.16 27.28
N VAL A 407 -8.35 2.80 27.00
CA VAL A 407 -9.22 3.44 28.00
C VAL A 407 -10.68 3.12 27.65
N SER A 408 -11.50 2.86 28.67
CA SER A 408 -12.96 2.80 28.53
C SER A 408 -13.62 3.66 29.60
N PHE A 409 -14.68 4.38 29.23
CA PHE A 409 -15.48 5.21 30.11
C PHE A 409 -16.98 5.02 29.85
N LYS A 410 -17.80 5.37 30.84
CA LYS A 410 -19.25 5.20 30.82
C LYS A 410 -19.89 6.53 31.19
N PRO A 411 -20.15 7.44 30.23
CA PRO A 411 -20.67 8.77 30.53
C PRO A 411 -22.07 8.73 31.18
N GLU A 412 -22.89 7.73 30.83
CA GLU A 412 -24.18 7.48 31.48
C GLU A 412 -24.57 5.99 31.41
N LYS A 413 -25.71 5.59 32.03
CA LYS A 413 -26.15 4.19 32.04
C LYS A 413 -26.62 3.76 30.64
N GLY A 414 -25.78 3.01 29.95
CA GLY A 414 -26.07 2.44 28.63
C GLY A 414 -25.21 2.98 27.51
N VAL A 415 -24.47 4.06 27.76
CA VAL A 415 -23.47 4.58 26.83
C VAL A 415 -22.08 4.17 27.32
N TYR A 416 -21.32 3.57 26.43
CA TYR A 416 -19.97 3.09 26.66
C TYR A 416 -19.07 3.75 25.62
N THR A 417 -17.91 4.28 26.01
CA THR A 417 -16.99 4.92 25.08
C THR A 417 -15.58 4.40 25.31
N TYR A 418 -14.85 4.19 24.22
CA TYR A 418 -13.57 3.49 24.20
C TYR A 418 -12.57 4.32 23.38
N ASP A 419 -11.35 4.49 23.87
CA ASP A 419 -10.20 5.00 23.11
C ASP A 419 -9.31 3.81 22.77
N ILE A 420 -9.07 3.55 21.48
CA ILE A 420 -8.18 2.47 21.01
C ILE A 420 -6.71 2.93 20.91
N GLY A 421 -6.43 4.19 21.27
CA GLY A 421 -5.09 4.78 21.35
C GLY A 421 -4.54 5.29 20.01
N GLN A 422 -5.08 4.82 18.90
CA GLN A 422 -4.64 5.10 17.54
C GLN A 422 -5.85 5.44 16.65
N ASN A 423 -5.72 6.43 15.76
CA ASN A 423 -6.69 6.66 14.69
C ASN A 423 -6.42 5.70 13.54
N ILE A 424 -7.42 4.94 13.08
CA ILE A 424 -7.30 3.94 12.02
C ILE A 424 -8.39 4.10 10.97
N GLY A 425 -8.07 3.83 9.69
CA GLY A 425 -9.07 3.43 8.70
C GLY A 425 -9.37 1.95 8.87
N GLY A 426 -10.62 1.59 9.18
CA GLY A 426 -10.95 0.21 9.55
C GLY A 426 -12.40 -0.06 9.94
N ILE A 427 -12.59 -1.17 10.66
CA ILE A 427 -13.89 -1.64 11.17
C ILE A 427 -13.84 -1.89 12.68
N TRP A 428 -15.00 -1.95 13.32
CA TRP A 428 -15.16 -2.44 14.70
C TRP A 428 -15.53 -3.92 14.71
N ARG A 429 -14.81 -4.71 15.52
CA ARG A 429 -15.22 -6.07 15.91
C ARG A 429 -15.83 -6.03 17.30
N VAL A 430 -16.99 -6.66 17.47
CA VAL A 430 -17.69 -6.80 18.76
C VAL A 430 -17.85 -8.27 19.12
N ARG A 431 -17.67 -8.60 20.41
CA ARG A 431 -18.15 -9.84 21.04
C ARG A 431 -19.15 -9.46 22.13
N VAL A 432 -20.38 -9.95 22.05
CA VAL A 432 -21.48 -9.52 22.92
C VAL A 432 -22.32 -10.70 23.39
N LYS A 433 -22.82 -10.65 24.62
CA LYS A 433 -23.83 -11.59 25.14
C LYS A 433 -24.95 -10.80 25.80
N GLY A 434 -26.19 -11.18 25.50
CA GLY A 434 -27.37 -10.56 26.08
C GLY A 434 -28.67 -11.20 25.62
N LYS A 435 -29.80 -10.54 25.90
CA LYS A 435 -31.13 -11.04 25.54
C LYS A 435 -31.43 -10.83 24.05
N ALA A 436 -32.11 -11.81 23.45
CA ALA A 436 -32.66 -11.71 22.10
C ALA A 436 -33.45 -10.42 21.86
N GLY A 437 -33.23 -9.78 20.71
CA GLY A 437 -33.89 -8.53 20.32
C GLY A 437 -33.35 -7.27 21.01
N THR A 438 -32.26 -7.37 21.76
CA THR A 438 -31.55 -6.19 22.30
C THR A 438 -30.70 -5.57 21.20
N THR A 439 -30.84 -4.26 20.97
CA THR A 439 -30.03 -3.53 19.99
C THR A 439 -28.82 -2.87 20.66
N ILE A 440 -27.63 -3.00 20.05
CA ILE A 440 -26.50 -2.11 20.32
C ILE A 440 -26.24 -1.24 19.09
N LYS A 441 -25.91 0.04 19.28
CA LYS A 441 -25.50 0.97 18.23
C LYS A 441 -24.05 1.38 18.43
N ILE A 442 -23.24 1.27 17.39
CA ILE A 442 -21.80 1.56 17.40
C ILE A 442 -21.53 2.79 16.53
N ARG A 443 -20.76 3.75 17.03
CA ARG A 443 -20.23 4.90 16.28
C ARG A 443 -18.71 4.94 16.39
N GLY A 444 -18.04 5.33 15.30
CA GLY A 444 -16.63 5.71 15.30
C GLY A 444 -16.46 7.22 15.14
N ALA A 445 -15.46 7.79 15.80
CA ALA A 445 -15.06 9.18 15.66
C ALA A 445 -13.54 9.33 15.78
N GLU A 446 -12.95 10.30 15.08
CA GLU A 446 -11.50 10.58 15.17
C GLU A 446 -11.12 11.39 16.41
N LYS A 447 -12.07 12.14 16.99
CA LYS A 447 -11.84 13.07 18.09
C LYS A 447 -13.00 13.19 19.07
N ILE A 448 -12.68 13.59 20.30
CA ILE A 448 -13.65 13.94 21.36
C ILE A 448 -13.90 15.45 21.31
N ALA A 449 -15.15 15.88 21.50
CA ALA A 449 -15.51 17.29 21.53
C ALA A 449 -15.23 17.96 22.90
N GLU A 450 -14.95 19.26 22.88
CA GLU A 450 -14.51 20.04 24.05
C GLU A 450 -15.60 20.28 25.12
N GLU A 451 -15.20 20.86 26.27
CA GLU A 451 -16.00 20.99 27.51
C GLU A 451 -17.42 21.58 27.32
N GLU A 452 -17.61 22.62 26.51
CA GLU A 452 -18.97 23.15 26.30
C GLU A 452 -19.88 22.16 25.52
N THR A 453 -19.28 21.28 24.73
CA THR A 453 -19.96 20.13 24.10
C THR A 453 -20.13 18.93 25.06
N LYS A 454 -19.35 18.82 26.15
CA LYS A 454 -19.62 17.83 27.21
C LYS A 454 -20.91 18.12 27.99
N ARG A 455 -21.48 19.33 27.88
CA ARG A 455 -22.87 19.62 28.30
C ARG A 455 -23.94 19.10 27.29
N ARG A 456 -23.52 18.48 26.20
CA ARG A 456 -24.35 17.97 25.08
C ARG A 456 -24.00 16.52 24.71
N LEU A 457 -23.80 15.65 25.72
CA LEU A 457 -23.51 14.20 25.59
C LEU A 457 -24.63 13.35 24.91
N ALA A 458 -25.49 13.96 24.10
CA ALA A 458 -26.47 13.29 23.25
C ALA A 458 -25.98 13.08 21.80
N ASN A 459 -24.80 13.60 21.42
CA ASN A 459 -24.21 13.40 20.09
C ASN A 459 -22.67 13.43 20.19
N TYR A 460 -22.02 12.28 19.96
CA TYR A 460 -20.60 12.24 19.57
C TYR A 460 -20.52 12.16 18.04
N ASP A 461 -19.65 13.00 17.49
CA ASP A 461 -19.61 13.43 16.10
C ASP A 461 -20.93 14.04 15.57
N LYS A 462 -20.80 14.96 14.60
CA LYS A 462 -21.89 15.46 13.76
C LYS A 462 -21.36 15.76 12.36
N LEU A 463 -20.16 16.35 12.30
CA LEU A 463 -19.10 16.17 11.30
C LEU A 463 -17.79 16.58 12.04
N SER A 464 -16.69 16.79 11.31
CA SER A 464 -15.39 17.15 11.90
C SER A 464 -15.03 18.65 12.13
N PHE A 465 -15.84 19.72 12.04
CA PHE A 465 -17.29 19.93 12.14
C PHE A 465 -17.82 20.91 11.08
N THR A 466 -18.92 20.57 10.41
CA THR A 466 -19.60 21.35 9.35
C THR A 466 -18.65 22.05 8.38
N ASP A 467 -18.01 21.30 7.49
CA ASP A 467 -17.36 21.94 6.34
C ASP A 467 -18.42 22.55 5.41
N GLN A 468 -18.59 23.86 5.52
CA GLN A 468 -19.43 24.68 4.62
C GLN A 468 -18.62 25.24 3.44
N HIS A 469 -17.34 24.91 3.35
CA HIS A 469 -16.35 25.47 2.43
C HIS A 469 -15.70 24.44 1.50
N GLY A 470 -16.12 23.17 1.55
CA GLY A 470 -15.81 22.17 0.52
C GLY A 470 -16.08 22.74 -0.86
N GLY A 471 -15.01 22.96 -1.65
CA GLY A 471 -15.02 23.73 -2.91
C GLY A 471 -15.69 23.05 -4.11
N VAL A 472 -16.49 22.03 -3.80
CA VAL A 472 -17.32 21.15 -4.60
C VAL A 472 -18.53 20.82 -3.72
N GLY A 473 -19.76 20.92 -4.25
CA GLY A 473 -21.00 21.03 -3.44
C GLY A 473 -21.46 19.77 -2.66
N LEU A 474 -20.55 19.09 -1.96
CA LEU A 474 -20.78 17.88 -1.18
C LEU A 474 -21.34 18.25 0.20
N SER A 475 -22.62 18.57 0.24
CA SER A 475 -23.34 18.67 1.50
C SER A 475 -23.57 17.29 2.11
N TYR A 476 -23.17 17.11 3.38
CA TYR A 476 -23.47 15.91 4.17
C TYR A 476 -24.79 16.07 4.98
N THR A 477 -25.31 14.96 5.55
CA THR A 477 -26.72 14.90 6.02
C THR A 477 -27.03 14.16 7.34
N GLY A 478 -26.11 13.43 7.96
CA GLY A 478 -26.42 12.66 9.18
C GLY A 478 -25.26 11.86 9.75
N ASP A 479 -25.56 10.97 10.71
CA ASP A 479 -24.59 10.19 11.49
C ASP A 479 -24.01 8.99 10.69
N VAL A 480 -22.78 8.60 11.01
CA VAL A 480 -22.17 7.32 10.63
C VAL A 480 -22.27 6.34 11.82
N PHE A 481 -22.92 5.18 11.66
CA PHE A 481 -23.07 4.19 12.76
C PHE A 481 -23.36 2.77 12.25
N SER A 482 -23.32 1.76 13.12
CA SER A 482 -23.94 0.45 12.83
C SER A 482 -24.84 0.01 13.98
N ASN A 483 -25.99 -0.60 13.68
CA ASN A 483 -26.79 -1.30 14.70
C ASN A 483 -26.55 -2.81 14.60
N TYR A 484 -26.47 -3.48 15.75
CA TYR A 484 -26.48 -4.94 15.83
C TYR A 484 -27.57 -5.38 16.80
N THR A 485 -28.53 -6.18 16.32
CA THR A 485 -29.63 -6.71 17.12
C THR A 485 -29.37 -8.18 17.44
N LEU A 486 -29.24 -8.49 18.74
CA LEU A 486 -28.85 -9.81 19.23
C LEU A 486 -29.90 -10.89 18.93
N SER A 487 -29.44 -12.10 18.57
CA SER A 487 -30.26 -13.32 18.54
C SER A 487 -30.53 -13.88 19.94
N GLY A 488 -29.63 -13.60 20.90
CA GLY A 488 -29.66 -14.14 22.27
C GLY A 488 -29.01 -15.52 22.43
N ASN A 489 -28.39 -16.06 21.37
CA ASN A 489 -27.89 -17.44 21.32
C ASN A 489 -26.45 -17.59 21.89
N GLY A 490 -26.21 -17.06 23.09
CA GLY A 490 -24.92 -17.17 23.77
C GLY A 490 -24.02 -15.96 23.54
N ILE A 491 -22.73 -16.19 23.27
CA ILE A 491 -21.80 -15.12 22.88
C ILE A 491 -21.86 -15.00 21.36
N GLU A 492 -22.24 -13.81 20.89
CA GLU A 492 -22.41 -13.46 19.50
C GLU A 492 -21.26 -12.53 19.05
N SER A 493 -20.83 -12.65 17.79
CA SER A 493 -19.80 -11.81 17.19
C SER A 493 -20.38 -10.94 16.08
N TYR A 494 -19.88 -9.72 15.94
CA TYR A 494 -20.25 -8.80 14.86
C TYR A 494 -19.05 -8.03 14.31
N GLU A 495 -18.93 -8.03 12.99
CA GLU A 495 -18.01 -7.23 12.17
C GLU A 495 -18.81 -6.76 10.94
N PRO A 496 -18.73 -5.46 10.54
CA PRO A 496 -19.31 -4.99 9.29
C PRO A 496 -18.71 -5.70 8.08
N LEU A 497 -19.52 -6.04 7.08
CA LEU A 497 -19.05 -6.69 5.84
C LEU A 497 -18.91 -5.71 4.67
N PHE A 498 -19.74 -4.67 4.60
CA PHE A 498 -19.82 -3.78 3.43
C PHE A 498 -19.50 -2.31 3.77
N PHE A 499 -18.78 -2.07 4.86
CA PHE A 499 -18.52 -0.74 5.40
C PHE A 499 -17.23 -0.68 6.23
N TYR A 500 -16.51 0.45 6.15
CA TYR A 500 -15.39 0.84 7.01
C TYR A 500 -15.48 2.33 7.37
N SER A 501 -14.68 2.84 8.31
CA SER A 501 -14.56 4.28 8.60
C SER A 501 -13.21 4.64 9.21
N GLY A 502 -12.89 5.94 9.29
CA GLY A 502 -11.81 6.49 10.10
C GLY A 502 -12.26 6.70 11.55
N PHE A 503 -11.56 6.15 12.53
CA PHE A 503 -11.83 6.41 13.95
C PHE A 503 -10.65 6.09 14.87
N ARG A 504 -10.64 6.76 16.03
CA ARG A 504 -9.86 6.41 17.23
C ARG A 504 -10.77 6.06 18.42
N TYR A 505 -11.90 6.74 18.50
CA TYR A 505 -12.86 6.62 19.58
C TYR A 505 -14.09 5.84 19.09
N LEU A 506 -14.51 4.85 19.87
CA LEU A 506 -15.71 4.06 19.62
C LEU A 506 -16.73 4.32 20.71
N GLN A 507 -17.97 4.65 20.33
CA GLN A 507 -19.11 4.70 21.25
C GLN A 507 -20.05 3.53 20.98
N VAL A 508 -20.53 2.88 22.04
CA VAL A 508 -21.60 1.88 21.99
C VAL A 508 -22.77 2.35 22.85
N ASP A 509 -23.92 2.61 22.22
CA ASP A 509 -25.21 2.83 22.87
C ASP A 509 -25.92 1.47 22.99
N VAL A 510 -26.38 1.11 24.20
CA VAL A 510 -27.06 -0.16 24.47
C VAL A 510 -28.53 0.08 24.79
N GLU A 511 -29.42 -0.50 23.98
CA GLU A 511 -30.84 -0.54 24.29
C GLU A 511 -31.09 -1.42 25.54
N ASN A 512 -31.83 -0.90 26.53
CA ASN A 512 -32.13 -1.60 27.79
C ASN A 512 -30.88 -2.24 28.45
N PRO A 513 -29.92 -1.46 28.99
CA PRO A 513 -28.58 -1.94 29.38
C PRO A 513 -28.52 -3.14 30.33
N ASP A 514 -29.57 -3.37 31.12
CA ASP A 514 -29.74 -4.56 31.99
C ASP A 514 -30.03 -5.86 31.19
N HIS A 515 -29.90 -5.82 29.87
CA HIS A 515 -30.03 -6.96 28.95
C HIS A 515 -28.68 -7.53 28.49
N ILE A 516 -27.58 -6.80 28.66
CA ILE A 516 -26.23 -7.23 28.27
C ILE A 516 -25.53 -7.87 29.47
N GLU A 517 -25.03 -9.09 29.27
CA GLU A 517 -24.19 -9.81 30.22
C GLU A 517 -22.70 -9.48 30.04
N SER A 518 -22.25 -9.36 28.78
CA SER A 518 -20.87 -8.98 28.43
C SER A 518 -20.83 -8.25 27.09
N LEU A 519 -19.92 -7.28 26.98
CA LEU A 519 -19.65 -6.52 25.76
C LEU A 519 -18.14 -6.22 25.68
N GLU A 520 -17.50 -6.73 24.63
CA GLU A 520 -16.14 -6.40 24.23
C GLU A 520 -16.17 -5.78 22.84
N ILE A 521 -15.29 -4.81 22.59
CA ILE A 521 -15.12 -4.15 21.29
C ILE A 521 -13.64 -3.87 21.04
N GLU A 522 -13.20 -4.07 19.81
CA GLU A 522 -11.84 -3.80 19.33
C GLU A 522 -11.89 -3.17 17.92
N GLY A 523 -10.98 -2.24 17.63
CA GLY A 523 -10.80 -1.70 16.29
C GLY A 523 -9.93 -2.62 15.45
N VAL A 524 -10.19 -2.73 14.15
CA VAL A 524 -9.43 -3.57 13.21
C VAL A 524 -9.10 -2.72 11.99
N ALA A 525 -7.82 -2.50 11.70
CA ALA A 525 -7.39 -1.71 10.55
C ALA A 525 -7.71 -2.45 9.24
N VAL A 526 -8.03 -1.71 8.17
CA VAL A 526 -8.39 -2.28 6.87
C VAL A 526 -7.75 -1.47 5.74
N TYR A 527 -6.87 -2.12 4.99
CA TYR A 527 -6.14 -1.56 3.86
C TYR A 527 -5.63 -2.66 2.90
N SER A 528 -5.17 -2.26 1.71
CA SER A 528 -4.62 -3.18 0.70
C SER A 528 -3.34 -3.87 1.17
N ASP A 529 -3.25 -5.17 0.91
CA ASP A 529 -2.25 -6.10 1.44
C ASP A 529 -0.90 -5.98 0.70
N LEU A 530 -0.24 -4.84 0.93
CA LEU A 530 1.05 -4.45 0.36
C LEU A 530 2.19 -4.83 1.32
N GLU A 531 3.36 -5.19 0.77
CA GLU A 531 4.61 -5.25 1.57
C GLU A 531 4.97 -3.85 2.09
N SER A 532 5.69 -3.78 3.22
CA SER A 532 6.28 -2.53 3.69
C SER A 532 7.36 -2.02 2.71
N GLY A 533 7.33 -0.72 2.44
CA GLY A 533 8.30 -0.03 1.56
C GLY A 533 9.63 0.24 2.25
N GLY A 534 9.65 0.40 3.57
CA GLY A 534 10.84 0.77 4.33
C GLY A 534 10.54 1.04 5.81
N ASN A 535 11.55 1.53 6.53
CA ASN A 535 11.45 1.87 7.95
C ASN A 535 12.46 2.96 8.32
N PHE A 536 12.05 3.87 9.22
CA PHE A 536 12.89 4.94 9.77
C PHE A 536 12.83 4.98 11.31
N GLU A 537 13.99 5.15 11.96
CA GLU A 537 14.08 5.43 13.40
C GLU A 537 15.33 6.28 13.67
N CYS A 538 15.25 7.32 14.50
CA CYS A 538 16.37 8.20 14.85
C CYS A 538 16.38 8.63 16.32
N SER A 539 17.41 9.41 16.71
CA SER A 539 17.59 9.89 18.08
C SER A 539 16.60 10.96 18.56
N ASP A 540 15.58 11.29 17.78
CA ASP A 540 14.63 12.38 18.06
C ASP A 540 13.19 11.88 17.92
N GLU A 541 12.44 11.98 19.02
CA GLU A 541 11.07 11.47 19.12
C GLU A 541 10.07 12.23 18.23
N VAL A 542 10.35 13.47 17.83
CA VAL A 542 9.45 14.21 16.91
C VAL A 542 9.49 13.61 15.51
N PHE A 543 10.69 13.32 14.98
CA PHE A 543 10.81 12.63 13.69
C PHE A 543 10.27 11.19 13.76
N ASN A 544 10.56 10.44 14.84
CA ASN A 544 10.00 9.10 15.05
C ASN A 544 8.46 9.11 15.08
N ARG A 545 7.85 10.10 15.76
CA ARG A 545 6.39 10.28 15.80
C ARG A 545 5.84 10.65 14.43
N LEU A 546 6.48 11.55 13.69
CA LEU A 546 6.00 11.99 12.36
C LEU A 546 6.10 10.90 11.30
N HIS A 547 7.16 10.06 11.31
CA HIS A 547 7.22 8.87 10.47
C HIS A 547 6.10 7.88 10.82
N SER A 548 5.93 7.56 12.11
CA SER A 548 4.85 6.70 12.61
C SER A 548 3.46 7.22 12.20
N MET A 549 3.22 8.53 12.30
CA MET A 549 1.99 9.17 11.86
C MET A 549 1.80 9.08 10.34
N THR A 550 2.88 9.19 9.56
CA THR A 550 2.85 9.13 8.08
C THR A 550 2.50 7.72 7.60
N ASP A 551 3.23 6.70 8.04
CA ASP A 551 2.98 5.28 7.73
C ASP A 551 1.54 4.85 8.07
N LEU A 552 1.08 5.19 9.28
CA LEU A 552 -0.28 4.87 9.72
C LEU A 552 -1.36 5.64 8.96
N THR A 553 -1.06 6.84 8.46
CA THR A 553 -1.97 7.59 7.58
C THR A 553 -2.02 6.97 6.19
N VAL A 554 -0.86 6.66 5.58
CA VAL A 554 -0.78 6.02 4.25
C VAL A 554 -1.54 4.70 4.25
N LYS A 555 -1.30 3.82 5.23
CA LYS A 555 -2.09 2.58 5.41
C LYS A 555 -3.56 2.91 5.61
N GLY A 556 -3.86 3.85 6.51
CA GLY A 556 -5.21 4.29 6.84
C GLY A 556 -6.07 4.83 5.69
N ILE A 557 -5.48 5.25 4.56
CA ILE A 557 -6.21 5.69 3.35
C ILE A 557 -6.23 4.68 2.19
N MET A 558 -5.51 3.56 2.30
CA MET A 558 -5.24 2.65 1.17
C MET A 558 -6.30 1.56 1.00
N GLN A 559 -7.56 1.95 0.79
CA GLN A 559 -8.68 1.00 0.60
C GLN A 559 -8.94 0.71 -0.88
N SER A 560 -8.16 -0.22 -1.45
CA SER A 560 -8.11 -0.65 -2.87
C SER A 560 -7.69 0.42 -3.89
N VAL A 561 -7.87 1.70 -3.57
CA VAL A 561 -7.28 2.86 -4.22
C VAL A 561 -6.80 3.84 -3.15
N PRO A 562 -5.81 4.71 -3.44
CA PRO A 562 -5.39 5.79 -2.53
C PRO A 562 -6.50 6.84 -2.35
N ASN A 563 -7.14 6.89 -1.18
CA ASN A 563 -8.20 7.87 -0.86
C ASN A 563 -7.64 9.16 -0.21
N SER A 564 -8.45 10.23 -0.12
CA SER A 564 -8.12 11.43 0.68
C SER A 564 -8.15 11.14 2.19
N ASN A 565 -9.27 10.58 2.67
CA ASN A 565 -9.51 10.15 4.05
C ASN A 565 -10.43 8.92 4.09
N PRO A 566 -10.40 8.09 5.16
CA PRO A 566 -11.26 6.91 5.28
C PRO A 566 -12.59 7.18 6.00
N HIS A 567 -12.81 8.39 6.54
CA HIS A 567 -14.00 8.70 7.33
C HIS A 567 -15.16 9.23 6.47
N SER A 568 -14.95 10.34 5.78
CA SER A 568 -16.02 11.17 5.20
C SER A 568 -16.11 11.11 3.67
N GLU A 569 -14.99 11.31 2.97
CA GLU A 569 -14.99 11.45 1.50
C GLU A 569 -14.71 10.15 0.76
N LYS A 570 -13.70 9.38 1.20
CA LYS A 570 -13.35 8.06 0.63
C LYS A 570 -13.19 8.05 -0.90
N TYR A 571 -12.71 9.14 -1.49
CA TYR A 571 -12.45 9.27 -2.92
C TYR A 571 -10.95 9.44 -3.18
N GLY A 572 -10.44 8.88 -4.27
CA GLY A 572 -9.07 9.14 -4.73
C GLY A 572 -8.94 10.50 -5.41
N TRP A 573 -8.76 11.55 -4.61
CA TRP A 573 -8.48 12.89 -5.11
C TRP A 573 -7.11 12.97 -5.78
N THR A 574 -7.08 13.44 -7.03
CA THR A 574 -5.86 13.38 -7.85
C THR A 574 -4.69 14.22 -7.31
N GLY A 575 -4.96 15.39 -6.73
CA GLY A 575 -3.92 16.30 -6.22
C GLY A 575 -3.29 15.89 -4.89
N ASP A 576 -3.94 15.05 -4.11
CA ASP A 576 -3.42 14.54 -2.85
C ASP A 576 -2.27 13.55 -3.14
N ILE A 577 -2.54 12.65 -4.11
CA ILE A 577 -1.75 11.46 -4.40
C ILE A 577 -0.35 11.82 -4.92
N HIS A 578 -0.22 12.86 -5.76
CA HIS A 578 1.10 13.28 -6.26
C HIS A 578 1.97 13.94 -5.20
N LEU A 579 1.37 14.44 -4.11
CA LEU A 579 2.11 15.05 -3.00
C LEU A 579 2.64 13.98 -2.06
N PHE A 580 1.83 12.97 -1.72
CA PHE A 580 2.25 11.88 -0.84
C PHE A 580 2.88 10.68 -1.56
N PHE A 581 3.07 10.72 -2.89
CA PHE A 581 3.63 9.62 -3.69
C PHE A 581 4.92 9.03 -3.11
N ASP A 582 5.90 9.88 -2.77
CA ASP A 582 7.16 9.47 -2.13
C ASP A 582 6.91 8.77 -0.78
N ALA A 583 6.09 9.37 0.09
CA ALA A 583 5.72 8.83 1.40
C ALA A 583 4.96 7.49 1.32
N ALA A 584 4.14 7.30 0.27
CA ALA A 584 3.51 6.02 0.00
C ALA A 584 4.54 4.95 -0.36
N ASN A 585 5.51 5.26 -1.23
CA ASN A 585 6.59 4.33 -1.59
C ASN A 585 7.54 4.03 -0.40
N TYR A 586 7.75 4.98 0.52
CA TYR A 586 8.51 4.74 1.77
C TYR A 586 7.73 3.85 2.76
N SER A 587 6.41 3.96 2.83
CA SER A 587 5.57 3.17 3.75
C SER A 587 5.30 1.76 3.22
N LEU A 588 5.00 1.63 1.92
CA LEU A 588 4.49 0.42 1.26
C LEU A 588 5.14 0.22 -0.13
N TYR A 589 5.28 -1.03 -0.58
CA TYR A 589 5.79 -1.34 -1.93
C TYR A 589 4.68 -1.17 -2.98
N MET A 590 4.44 0.07 -3.41
CA MET A 590 3.22 0.48 -4.12
C MET A 590 3.10 0.03 -5.58
N LEU A 591 4.16 -0.45 -6.23
CA LEU A 591 4.23 -0.72 -7.68
C LEU A 591 2.99 -1.43 -8.29
N PRO A 592 2.53 -2.61 -7.80
CA PRO A 592 1.38 -3.29 -8.38
C PRO A 592 0.06 -2.51 -8.22
N LEU A 593 -0.07 -1.66 -7.20
CA LEU A 593 -1.23 -0.79 -7.05
C LEU A 593 -1.15 0.41 -7.99
N TRP A 594 0.02 1.07 -8.12
CA TRP A 594 0.23 2.15 -9.08
C TRP A 594 -0.03 1.70 -10.53
N GLN A 595 0.48 0.54 -10.95
CA GLN A 595 0.29 0.00 -12.31
C GLN A 595 -1.18 -0.28 -12.66
N ASN A 596 -2.05 -0.48 -11.67
CA ASN A 596 -3.48 -0.71 -11.89
C ASN A 596 -4.33 0.56 -11.66
N TRP A 597 -4.04 1.37 -10.66
CA TRP A 597 -4.75 2.64 -10.43
C TRP A 597 -4.55 3.64 -11.58
N LEU A 598 -3.36 3.66 -12.21
CA LEU A 598 -3.13 4.47 -13.41
C LEU A 598 -4.00 4.01 -14.62
N LYS A 599 -4.48 2.77 -14.64
CA LYS A 599 -5.48 2.33 -15.64
C LYS A 599 -6.83 3.00 -15.40
N ASP A 600 -7.23 3.28 -14.15
CA ASP A 600 -8.43 4.08 -13.85
C ASP A 600 -8.25 5.53 -14.27
N VAL A 601 -7.07 6.12 -14.06
CA VAL A 601 -6.73 7.46 -14.56
C VAL A 601 -6.88 7.51 -16.09
N SER A 602 -6.28 6.56 -16.81
CA SER A 602 -6.37 6.46 -18.27
C SER A 602 -7.81 6.20 -18.75
N ALA A 603 -8.56 5.32 -18.07
CA ALA A 603 -9.94 5.00 -18.40
C ALA A 603 -10.88 6.22 -18.27
N VAL A 604 -10.77 7.00 -17.19
CA VAL A 604 -11.58 8.20 -17.02
C VAL A 604 -11.13 9.33 -17.95
N GLN A 605 -9.81 9.53 -18.15
CA GLN A 605 -9.30 10.50 -19.13
C GLN A 605 -9.84 10.20 -20.54
N SER A 606 -9.93 8.91 -20.92
CA SER A 606 -10.56 8.45 -22.16
C SER A 606 -12.07 8.76 -22.22
N MET A 607 -12.80 8.65 -21.10
CA MET A 607 -14.24 9.02 -21.02
C MET A 607 -14.47 10.53 -21.14
N MET A 608 -13.54 11.35 -20.64
CA MET A 608 -13.64 12.81 -20.68
C MET A 608 -13.20 13.39 -22.03
N GLY A 609 -12.23 12.73 -22.68
CA GLY A 609 -11.68 13.14 -23.97
C GLY A 609 -10.74 14.34 -23.88
N GLN A 610 -10.17 14.73 -25.02
CA GLN A 610 -9.25 15.87 -25.17
C GLN A 610 -7.98 15.82 -24.28
N GLY A 611 -7.68 14.68 -23.64
CA GLY A 611 -6.59 14.54 -22.66
C GLY A 611 -6.92 15.01 -21.24
N ALA A 612 -8.17 15.38 -20.97
CA ALA A 612 -8.57 15.98 -19.69
C ALA A 612 -8.67 14.96 -18.54
N ILE A 613 -8.00 15.22 -17.42
CA ILE A 613 -7.99 14.38 -16.21
C ILE A 613 -9.12 14.81 -15.25
N PRO A 614 -9.78 13.88 -14.52
CA PRO A 614 -10.80 14.20 -13.51
C PRO A 614 -10.23 14.67 -12.16
N HIS A 615 -11.10 15.25 -11.34
CA HIS A 615 -10.79 15.53 -9.92
C HIS A 615 -10.62 14.26 -9.07
N LEU A 616 -11.39 13.21 -9.36
CA LEU A 616 -11.49 11.97 -8.57
C LEU A 616 -11.24 10.74 -9.43
N ILE A 617 -10.62 9.72 -8.84
CA ILE A 617 -10.42 8.38 -9.42
C ILE A 617 -10.78 7.32 -8.37
N PRO A 618 -11.76 6.43 -8.63
CA PRO A 618 -12.74 6.48 -9.72
C PRO A 618 -13.64 7.74 -9.68
N ASN A 619 -14.18 8.14 -10.83
CA ASN A 619 -14.98 9.36 -10.97
C ASN A 619 -16.48 9.09 -10.83
N TYR A 620 -16.87 8.38 -9.76
CA TYR A 620 -18.26 7.98 -9.52
C TYR A 620 -19.25 9.16 -9.42
N THR A 621 -18.78 10.32 -8.96
CA THR A 621 -19.58 11.57 -8.87
C THR A 621 -19.67 12.33 -10.19
N LYS A 622 -18.95 11.89 -11.23
CA LYS A 622 -18.88 12.48 -12.57
C LYS A 622 -18.51 13.97 -12.55
N TYR A 623 -17.47 14.31 -11.79
CA TYR A 623 -16.86 15.63 -11.85
C TYR A 623 -16.19 15.91 -13.20
N GLY A 624 -16.21 17.19 -13.56
CA GLY A 624 -15.52 17.72 -14.75
C GLY A 624 -13.99 17.78 -14.60
N PRO A 625 -13.31 18.40 -15.58
CA PRO A 625 -11.86 18.43 -15.66
C PRO A 625 -11.21 19.15 -14.48
N THR A 626 -10.05 18.63 -14.09
CA THR A 626 -9.29 19.06 -12.92
C THR A 626 -8.33 20.21 -13.22
N THR A 627 -7.67 20.74 -12.19
CA THR A 627 -6.65 21.79 -12.33
C THR A 627 -5.30 21.23 -12.77
N ALA A 628 -4.41 22.08 -13.29
CA ALA A 628 -3.01 21.71 -13.54
C ALA A 628 -2.32 21.08 -12.30
N THR A 629 -2.63 21.59 -11.11
CA THR A 629 -2.11 21.09 -9.84
C THR A 629 -2.64 19.70 -9.44
N TRP A 630 -3.92 19.40 -9.65
CA TRP A 630 -4.48 18.08 -9.30
C TRP A 630 -4.16 17.03 -10.37
N GLY A 631 -4.23 17.39 -11.66
CA GLY A 631 -3.94 16.45 -12.75
C GLY A 631 -2.45 16.12 -12.91
N ALA A 632 -1.57 16.82 -12.16
CA ALA A 632 -0.14 16.55 -12.08
C ALA A 632 0.21 15.11 -11.65
N VAL A 633 -0.72 14.39 -11.01
CA VAL A 633 -0.52 13.00 -10.59
C VAL A 633 -0.18 12.05 -11.74
N LEU A 634 -0.74 12.25 -12.93
CA LEU A 634 -0.43 11.38 -14.06
C LEU A 634 1.03 11.54 -14.56
N PRO A 635 1.52 12.75 -14.93
CA PRO A 635 2.93 12.93 -15.27
C PRO A 635 3.88 12.52 -14.13
N ILE A 636 3.59 12.92 -12.89
CA ILE A 636 4.48 12.65 -11.75
C ILE A 636 4.55 11.15 -11.45
N ALA A 637 3.42 10.45 -11.30
CA ALA A 637 3.42 9.03 -10.94
C ALA A 637 4.04 8.14 -12.03
N VAL A 638 3.94 8.51 -13.31
CA VAL A 638 4.58 7.78 -14.41
C VAL A 638 6.09 7.95 -14.41
N LEU A 639 6.60 9.19 -14.30
CA LEU A 639 8.05 9.44 -14.29
C LEU A 639 8.71 8.97 -13.00
N ASP A 640 8.18 9.38 -11.85
CA ASP A 640 8.75 9.07 -10.54
C ASP A 640 8.55 7.58 -10.22
N GLY A 641 7.45 6.96 -10.68
CA GLY A 641 7.23 5.51 -10.61
C GLY A 641 8.23 4.71 -11.44
N TYR A 642 8.51 5.15 -12.68
CA TYR A 642 9.61 4.58 -13.49
C TYR A 642 10.95 4.72 -12.77
N ARG A 643 11.27 5.90 -12.19
CA ARG A 643 12.52 6.11 -11.45
C ARG A 643 12.62 5.24 -10.21
N TYR A 644 11.54 5.07 -9.45
CA TYR A 644 11.52 4.27 -8.22
C TYR A 644 11.66 2.77 -8.49
N TYR A 645 11.00 2.27 -9.53
CA TYR A 645 10.84 0.84 -9.76
C TYR A 645 11.58 0.27 -10.98
N GLY A 646 12.04 1.12 -11.91
CA GLY A 646 12.74 0.71 -13.12
C GLY A 646 11.88 -0.03 -14.15
N ASP A 647 10.55 -0.03 -14.00
CA ASP A 647 9.63 -0.70 -14.94
C ASP A 647 9.26 0.26 -16.10
N GLU A 648 10.04 0.18 -17.17
CA GLU A 648 9.88 0.98 -18.41
C GLU A 648 8.48 0.88 -19.03
N ARG A 649 7.76 -0.24 -18.79
CA ARG A 649 6.38 -0.45 -19.28
C ARG A 649 5.40 0.58 -18.71
N MET A 650 5.69 1.14 -17.53
CA MET A 650 4.88 2.24 -16.97
C MET A 650 4.94 3.48 -17.85
N VAL A 651 6.07 3.74 -18.51
CA VAL A 651 6.19 4.83 -19.50
C VAL A 651 5.50 4.43 -20.80
N GLU A 652 5.80 3.24 -21.35
CA GLU A 652 5.22 2.75 -22.60
C GLU A 652 3.68 2.78 -22.62
N ILE A 653 3.05 2.35 -21.51
CA ILE A 653 1.59 2.25 -21.40
C ILE A 653 0.93 3.64 -21.25
N PHE A 654 1.54 4.58 -20.52
CA PHE A 654 0.90 5.83 -20.12
C PHE A 654 1.46 7.09 -20.82
N TYR A 655 2.48 6.99 -21.66
CA TYR A 655 3.10 8.14 -22.33
C TYR A 655 2.09 9.03 -23.07
N GLU A 656 1.23 8.46 -23.91
CA GLU A 656 0.22 9.23 -24.66
C GLU A 656 -0.89 9.81 -23.75
N ASN A 657 -1.16 9.19 -22.58
CA ASN A 657 -2.04 9.77 -21.57
C ASN A 657 -1.39 11.03 -20.93
N VAL A 658 -0.08 10.99 -20.62
CA VAL A 658 0.67 12.13 -20.08
C VAL A 658 0.79 13.27 -21.12
N LYS A 659 1.14 12.92 -22.36
CA LYS A 659 1.28 13.86 -23.49
C LYS A 659 -0.03 14.56 -23.83
N SER A 660 -1.15 13.83 -23.90
CA SER A 660 -2.46 14.44 -24.15
C SER A 660 -2.93 15.35 -23.02
N TRP A 661 -2.55 15.10 -21.76
CA TRP A 661 -2.76 16.05 -20.66
C TRP A 661 -1.95 17.34 -20.83
N CYS A 662 -0.70 17.27 -21.31
CA CYS A 662 0.09 18.45 -21.63
C CYS A 662 -0.57 19.31 -22.73
N GLU A 663 -1.07 18.68 -23.80
CA GLU A 663 -1.83 19.39 -24.86
C GLU A 663 -3.20 19.92 -24.37
N TYR A 664 -3.83 19.26 -23.40
CA TYR A 664 -5.02 19.79 -22.73
C TYR A 664 -4.72 21.09 -21.97
N LEU A 665 -3.66 21.12 -21.14
CA LEU A 665 -3.25 22.33 -20.41
C LEU A 665 -2.86 23.47 -21.36
N LYS A 666 -2.12 23.15 -22.41
CA LYS A 666 -1.74 24.08 -23.48
C LYS A 666 -2.95 24.69 -24.19
N SER A 667 -3.92 23.86 -24.60
CA SER A 667 -5.13 24.32 -25.30
C SER A 667 -6.14 25.05 -24.42
N THR A 668 -6.03 24.92 -23.09
CA THR A 668 -6.85 25.67 -22.11
C THR A 668 -6.12 26.86 -21.46
N SER A 669 -4.86 27.12 -21.83
CA SER A 669 -4.08 28.29 -21.39
C SER A 669 -4.44 29.56 -22.17
N ASP A 670 -4.31 30.73 -21.53
CA ASP A 670 -4.30 32.02 -22.21
C ASP A 670 -2.86 32.49 -22.40
N ASN A 671 -2.36 32.39 -23.64
CA ASN A 671 -0.98 32.71 -24.01
C ASN A 671 0.03 32.05 -23.04
N LEU A 672 -0.04 30.72 -22.92
CA LEU A 672 0.75 29.85 -22.03
C LEU A 672 0.58 30.08 -20.51
N VAL A 673 -0.33 30.96 -20.06
CA VAL A 673 -0.72 31.06 -18.65
C VAL A 673 -1.93 30.17 -18.39
N VAL A 674 -1.82 29.20 -17.49
CA VAL A 674 -2.93 28.32 -17.12
C VAL A 674 -3.74 28.94 -15.99
N LYS A 675 -5.06 29.02 -16.17
CA LYS A 675 -5.97 29.56 -15.16
C LYS A 675 -6.04 28.61 -13.95
N GLY A 676 -5.68 29.12 -12.79
CA GLY A 676 -5.73 28.39 -11.53
C GLY A 676 -7.11 28.32 -10.87
N ARG A 677 -7.20 27.38 -9.92
CA ARG A 677 -8.27 27.24 -8.92
C ARG A 677 -7.62 26.60 -7.68
N TRP A 678 -8.08 26.98 -6.50
CA TRP A 678 -7.55 26.60 -5.17
C TRP A 678 -6.12 27.06 -4.84
N GLY A 679 -5.19 27.08 -5.80
CA GLY A 679 -3.80 27.48 -5.58
C GLY A 679 -3.08 26.51 -4.66
N ASP A 680 -2.31 27.03 -3.69
CA ASP A 680 -1.73 26.22 -2.63
C ASP A 680 -2.81 25.92 -1.57
N HIS A 681 -3.34 24.69 -1.60
CA HIS A 681 -4.53 24.35 -0.82
C HIS A 681 -4.20 24.24 0.68
N VAL A 682 -5.14 24.67 1.53
CA VAL A 682 -5.03 24.76 3.00
C VAL A 682 -3.80 25.55 3.49
N GLN A 683 -3.39 26.58 2.75
CA GLN A 683 -2.34 27.52 3.17
C GLN A 683 -2.73 28.24 4.47
N PRO A 684 -1.83 28.35 5.48
CA PRO A 684 -2.04 29.20 6.63
C PRO A 684 -2.26 30.68 6.32
N GLY A 685 -3.07 31.32 7.16
CA GLY A 685 -3.18 32.77 7.33
C GLY A 685 -3.51 33.08 8.79
N VAL A 686 -3.59 34.37 9.10
CA VAL A 686 -3.88 34.87 10.46
C VAL A 686 -5.11 35.77 10.42
N ASP A 687 -6.04 35.58 11.35
CA ASP A 687 -7.25 36.40 11.48
C ASP A 687 -7.04 37.67 12.33
N GLU A 688 -8.06 38.52 12.43
CA GLU A 688 -8.02 39.78 13.20
C GLU A 688 -7.75 39.61 14.71
N SER A 689 -7.88 38.38 15.24
CA SER A 689 -7.60 38.03 16.63
C SER A 689 -6.22 37.40 16.86
N GLY A 690 -5.47 37.12 15.79
CA GLY A 690 -4.23 36.35 15.84
C GLY A 690 -4.44 34.83 15.72
N GLY A 691 -5.65 34.37 15.39
CA GLY A 691 -5.96 32.96 15.17
C GLY A 691 -5.46 32.45 13.83
N VAL A 692 -4.94 31.22 13.79
CA VAL A 692 -4.48 30.57 12.56
C VAL A 692 -5.66 29.99 11.80
N ILE A 693 -5.86 30.46 10.57
CA ILE A 693 -6.96 30.11 9.66
C ILE A 693 -6.42 29.63 8.31
N ASP A 694 -7.28 29.03 7.47
CA ASP A 694 -6.95 28.72 6.08
C ASP A 694 -7.13 29.97 5.20
N ARG A 695 -6.05 30.43 4.56
CA ARG A 695 -6.05 31.51 3.56
C ARG A 695 -6.35 30.94 2.19
N ALA A 696 -7.45 31.37 1.56
CA ALA A 696 -7.70 31.05 0.16
C ALA A 696 -6.71 31.79 -0.75
N ALA A 697 -6.01 31.07 -1.62
CA ALA A 697 -5.20 31.68 -2.67
C ALA A 697 -6.09 32.44 -3.67
N THR A 698 -5.59 33.57 -4.18
CA THR A 698 -6.29 34.37 -5.18
C THR A 698 -6.18 33.77 -6.58
N ALA A 699 -6.93 34.29 -7.56
CA ALA A 699 -6.94 33.70 -8.90
C ALA A 699 -5.57 33.82 -9.59
N GLU A 700 -4.86 34.88 -9.27
CA GLU A 700 -3.54 35.28 -9.74
C GLU A 700 -2.47 34.31 -9.19
N ILE A 701 -2.40 34.15 -7.87
CA ILE A 701 -1.49 33.20 -7.19
C ILE A 701 -1.82 31.75 -7.59
N ALA A 702 -3.11 31.40 -7.73
CA ALA A 702 -3.48 30.08 -8.21
C ALA A 702 -3.05 29.83 -9.67
N SER A 703 -3.09 30.87 -10.54
CA SER A 703 -2.67 30.77 -11.95
C SER A 703 -1.16 30.73 -12.11
N LEU A 704 -0.41 31.41 -11.24
CA LEU A 704 1.04 31.26 -11.08
C LEU A 704 1.37 29.79 -10.82
N ILE A 705 0.81 29.21 -9.74
CA ILE A 705 1.09 27.82 -9.37
C ILE A 705 0.63 26.86 -10.49
N ALA A 706 -0.55 27.04 -11.08
CA ALA A 706 -1.02 26.22 -12.20
C ALA A 706 -0.10 26.29 -13.43
N THR A 707 0.47 27.46 -13.73
CA THR A 707 1.43 27.63 -14.83
C THR A 707 2.79 26.98 -14.53
N ALA A 708 3.24 27.01 -13.27
CA ALA A 708 4.44 26.30 -12.84
C ALA A 708 4.28 24.77 -13.00
N TYR A 709 3.11 24.23 -12.65
CA TYR A 709 2.78 22.82 -12.88
C TYR A 709 2.62 22.46 -14.37
N PHE A 710 2.17 23.40 -15.21
CA PHE A 710 2.18 23.21 -16.67
C PHE A 710 3.60 23.15 -17.25
N PHE A 711 4.51 24.02 -16.80
CA PHE A 711 5.94 23.90 -17.13
C PHE A 711 6.51 22.54 -16.74
N ARG A 712 6.30 22.09 -15.48
CA ARG A 712 6.79 20.79 -15.02
C ARG A 712 6.16 19.64 -15.82
N THR A 713 4.90 19.75 -16.23
CA THR A 713 4.25 18.77 -17.11
C THR A 713 4.92 18.69 -18.49
N ALA A 714 5.27 19.83 -19.10
CA ALA A 714 5.97 19.85 -20.39
C ALA A 714 7.39 19.25 -20.29
N GLU A 715 8.14 19.56 -19.23
CA GLU A 715 9.43 18.92 -18.94
C GLU A 715 9.28 17.40 -18.77
N ILE A 716 8.27 16.93 -18.03
CA ILE A 716 8.02 15.51 -17.84
C ILE A 716 7.70 14.81 -19.17
N VAL A 717 6.92 15.41 -20.08
CA VAL A 717 6.69 14.79 -21.41
C VAL A 717 8.00 14.66 -22.19
N ALA A 718 8.91 15.62 -22.09
CA ALA A 718 10.23 15.52 -22.73
C ALA A 718 11.11 14.45 -22.08
N GLU A 719 11.18 14.38 -20.75
CA GLU A 719 11.91 13.33 -20.01
C GLU A 719 11.37 11.92 -20.33
N LEU A 720 10.04 11.76 -20.42
CA LEU A 720 9.43 10.49 -20.82
C LEU A 720 9.67 10.17 -22.31
N ALA A 721 9.69 11.17 -23.19
CA ALA A 721 10.03 10.99 -24.60
C ALA A 721 11.50 10.62 -24.82
N GLU A 722 12.41 11.10 -23.95
CA GLU A 722 13.81 10.67 -23.91
C GLU A 722 13.93 9.18 -23.53
N ILE A 723 13.11 8.69 -22.58
CA ILE A 723 13.10 7.28 -22.14
C ILE A 723 12.62 6.32 -23.24
N ILE A 724 11.65 6.72 -24.09
CA ILE A 724 11.12 5.88 -25.19
C ILE A 724 11.73 6.22 -26.56
N ASP A 725 12.92 6.83 -26.60
CA ASP A 725 13.66 7.20 -27.82
C ASP A 725 12.88 8.11 -28.82
N ASN A 726 11.82 8.79 -28.37
CA ASN A 726 10.95 9.62 -29.19
C ASN A 726 11.54 11.03 -29.41
N GLN A 727 12.62 11.07 -30.19
CA GLN A 727 13.42 12.26 -30.48
C GLN A 727 12.67 13.40 -31.20
N GLU A 728 11.43 13.21 -31.66
CA GLU A 728 10.61 14.32 -32.18
C GLU A 728 9.92 15.06 -31.03
N ASP A 729 9.17 14.34 -30.19
CA ASP A 729 8.46 14.93 -29.06
C ASP A 729 9.40 15.59 -28.04
N VAL A 730 10.61 15.05 -27.81
CA VAL A 730 11.65 15.71 -26.99
C VAL A 730 11.87 17.16 -27.42
N LYS A 731 12.01 17.41 -28.73
CA LYS A 731 12.25 18.76 -29.27
C LYS A 731 11.02 19.65 -29.13
N VAL A 732 9.83 19.09 -29.27
CA VAL A 732 8.55 19.81 -29.12
C VAL A 732 8.33 20.25 -27.67
N TYR A 733 8.51 19.34 -26.72
CA TYR A 733 8.16 19.60 -25.32
C TYR A 733 9.25 20.34 -24.54
N ARG A 734 10.56 20.16 -24.85
CA ARG A 734 11.61 21.07 -24.37
C ARG A 734 11.42 22.51 -24.90
N LYS A 735 11.01 22.68 -26.17
CA LYS A 735 10.70 24.01 -26.72
C LYS A 735 9.47 24.63 -26.04
N LEU A 736 8.45 23.82 -25.72
CA LEU A 736 7.27 24.27 -25.00
C LEU A 736 7.61 24.67 -23.55
N SER A 737 8.44 23.91 -22.83
CA SER A 737 8.86 24.26 -21.47
C SER A 737 9.69 25.55 -21.44
N GLU A 738 10.62 25.75 -22.39
CA GLU A 738 11.31 27.04 -22.59
C GLU A 738 10.34 28.23 -22.76
N ASP A 739 9.31 28.07 -23.61
CA ASP A 739 8.36 29.15 -23.91
C ASP A 739 7.42 29.43 -22.72
N ILE A 740 7.01 28.40 -21.97
CA ILE A 740 6.28 28.58 -20.70
C ILE A 740 7.19 29.26 -19.66
N HIS A 741 8.44 28.86 -19.52
CA HIS A 741 9.39 29.50 -18.59
C HIS A 741 9.59 30.98 -18.90
N HIS A 742 9.81 31.34 -20.16
CA HIS A 742 9.94 32.75 -20.56
C HIS A 742 8.66 33.53 -20.25
N ARG A 743 7.48 32.97 -20.56
CA ARG A 743 6.19 33.56 -20.23
C ARG A 743 5.97 33.72 -18.73
N PHE A 744 6.42 32.76 -17.93
CA PHE A 744 6.30 32.73 -16.48
C PHE A 744 7.05 33.92 -15.84
N GLN A 745 8.31 34.16 -16.25
CA GLN A 745 9.06 35.34 -15.79
C GLN A 745 8.33 36.65 -16.13
N MET A 746 7.86 36.76 -17.38
CA MET A 746 7.20 37.99 -17.87
C MET A 746 5.89 38.35 -17.17
N VAL A 747 5.22 37.39 -16.51
CA VAL A 747 3.88 37.59 -15.92
C VAL A 747 3.94 37.71 -14.40
N PHE A 748 4.79 36.92 -13.74
CA PHE A 748 4.72 36.70 -12.30
C PHE A 748 5.91 37.25 -11.50
N TYR A 749 7.06 37.54 -12.12
CA TYR A 749 8.25 38.00 -11.40
C TYR A 749 8.29 39.54 -11.27
N ASN A 750 8.43 40.04 -10.04
CA ASN A 750 8.64 41.47 -9.78
C ASN A 750 10.13 41.78 -9.61
N GLU A 751 10.76 42.31 -10.67
CA GLU A 751 12.16 42.78 -10.68
C GLU A 751 12.50 43.84 -9.61
N SER A 752 11.51 44.58 -9.09
CA SER A 752 11.74 45.61 -8.06
C SER A 752 11.75 45.08 -6.62
N GLN A 753 11.15 43.91 -6.39
CA GLN A 753 11.14 43.23 -5.09
C GLN A 753 12.05 42.00 -5.05
N GLY A 754 12.33 41.38 -6.20
CA GLY A 754 13.12 40.14 -6.29
C GLY A 754 12.31 38.86 -6.03
N ILE A 755 10.97 38.91 -6.09
CA ILE A 755 10.07 37.80 -5.77
C ILE A 755 9.00 37.61 -6.86
N TYR A 756 8.33 36.45 -6.83
CA TYR A 756 7.08 36.20 -7.55
C TYR A 756 5.89 36.58 -6.66
N GLU A 757 4.96 37.38 -7.19
CA GLU A 757 3.86 37.95 -6.40
C GLU A 757 2.53 38.11 -7.19
N GLU A 758 1.56 38.77 -6.55
CA GLU A 758 0.21 39.01 -7.06
C GLU A 758 0.17 40.17 -8.08
N SER A 759 0.63 39.88 -9.28
CA SER A 759 0.55 40.79 -10.44
C SER A 759 -0.89 41.27 -10.68
N TYR A 760 -1.07 42.59 -10.87
CA TYR A 760 -2.34 43.34 -11.10
C TYR A 760 -3.11 43.99 -9.92
N SER A 761 -2.46 44.39 -8.81
CA SER A 761 -2.94 45.60 -8.10
C SER A 761 -1.79 46.47 -7.52
N GLY A 762 -1.95 47.79 -7.55
CA GLY A 762 -0.90 48.74 -7.19
C GLY A 762 -0.93 49.22 -5.73
N ASP A 763 0.20 49.78 -5.28
CA ASP A 763 0.40 50.52 -4.02
C ASP A 763 -0.02 49.79 -2.73
N LYS A 764 0.02 48.45 -2.74
CA LYS A 764 0.01 47.62 -1.54
C LYS A 764 1.22 46.69 -1.53
N ALA A 765 1.97 46.74 -0.44
CA ALA A 765 2.84 45.61 -0.08
C ALA A 765 1.95 44.49 0.42
N TYR A 766 2.07 43.32 -0.20
CA TYR A 766 1.45 42.07 0.25
C TYR A 766 2.50 41.20 0.94
N ASP A 767 2.07 40.31 1.84
CA ASP A 767 2.99 39.35 2.49
C ASP A 767 3.63 38.43 1.44
N VAL A 768 4.87 37.99 1.68
CA VAL A 768 5.55 37.06 0.78
C VAL A 768 4.83 35.71 0.78
N PHE A 769 4.11 35.40 -0.30
CA PHE A 769 3.50 34.10 -0.51
C PHE A 769 4.61 33.05 -0.71
N GLN A 770 4.98 32.36 0.37
CA GLN A 770 6.05 31.36 0.39
C GLN A 770 5.90 30.33 -0.74
N ALA A 771 4.71 29.75 -0.91
CA ALA A 771 4.44 28.73 -1.93
C ALA A 771 4.64 29.22 -3.37
N ALA A 772 4.26 30.48 -3.66
CA ALA A 772 4.43 31.10 -4.98
C ALA A 772 5.90 31.29 -5.37
N ASN A 773 6.83 31.14 -4.42
CA ASN A 773 8.26 31.35 -4.59
C ASN A 773 9.08 30.06 -4.38
N PHE A 774 8.67 29.18 -3.45
CA PHE A 774 9.26 27.85 -3.28
C PHE A 774 8.95 26.92 -4.45
N ILE A 775 7.73 26.91 -5.00
CA ILE A 775 7.37 26.00 -6.11
C ILE A 775 8.21 26.32 -7.38
N PRO A 776 8.42 27.59 -7.78
CA PRO A 776 9.37 27.91 -8.84
C PRO A 776 10.83 27.54 -8.54
N LEU A 777 11.27 27.62 -7.27
CA LEU A 777 12.63 27.20 -6.89
C LEU A 777 12.80 25.68 -7.06
N ASP A 778 11.85 24.88 -6.57
CA ASP A 778 11.83 23.42 -6.65
C ASP A 778 11.76 22.92 -8.11
N PHE A 779 10.89 23.52 -8.92
CA PHE A 779 10.74 23.16 -10.33
C PHE A 779 11.82 23.76 -11.24
N ASN A 780 12.87 24.37 -10.70
CA ASN A 780 13.95 25.05 -11.44
C ASN A 780 13.48 26.14 -12.43
N LEU A 781 12.33 26.75 -12.15
CA LEU A 781 11.76 27.89 -12.88
C LEU A 781 12.42 29.24 -12.53
N VAL A 782 13.21 29.34 -11.46
CA VAL A 782 13.88 30.61 -11.10
C VAL A 782 15.25 30.69 -11.77
N GLU A 783 15.47 31.76 -12.54
CA GLU A 783 16.74 32.05 -13.23
C GLU A 783 17.94 32.01 -12.26
N GLU A 784 19.02 31.33 -12.65
CA GLU A 784 20.15 30.97 -11.77
C GLU A 784 20.71 32.15 -10.96
N ASN A 785 20.88 33.31 -11.61
CA ASN A 785 21.38 34.54 -10.99
C ASN A 785 20.43 35.17 -9.96
N LYS A 786 19.16 34.77 -9.92
CA LYS A 786 18.13 35.22 -8.96
C LYS A 786 17.91 34.23 -7.82
N ARG A 787 18.14 32.92 -8.04
CA ARG A 787 17.85 31.82 -7.09
C ARG A 787 18.30 32.10 -5.66
N LYS A 788 19.57 32.46 -5.45
CA LYS A 788 20.09 32.73 -4.09
C LYS A 788 19.41 33.93 -3.44
N SER A 789 19.21 35.04 -4.16
CA SER A 789 18.61 36.24 -3.59
C SER A 789 17.16 36.00 -3.16
N LEU A 790 16.40 35.20 -3.95
CA LEU A 790 15.05 34.81 -3.57
C LEU A 790 15.04 33.88 -2.35
N LEU A 791 15.94 32.91 -2.31
CA LEU A 791 16.03 31.98 -1.18
C LEU A 791 16.45 32.67 0.13
N ASP A 792 17.37 33.63 0.07
CA ASP A 792 17.74 34.46 1.23
C ASP A 792 16.52 35.27 1.74
N THR A 793 15.71 35.86 0.84
CA THR A 793 14.45 36.53 1.19
C THR A 793 13.43 35.60 1.85
N LEU A 794 13.27 34.37 1.35
CA LEU A 794 12.34 33.39 1.95
C LEU A 794 12.80 32.92 3.33
N VAL A 795 14.10 32.68 3.50
CA VAL A 795 14.71 32.35 4.79
C VAL A 795 14.57 33.48 5.81
N GLU A 796 14.66 34.74 5.35
CA GLU A 796 14.42 35.92 6.18
C GLU A 796 12.93 36.05 6.56
N ASN A 797 12.01 35.89 5.60
CA ASN A 797 10.56 35.90 5.84
C ASN A 797 10.14 34.86 6.89
N ILE A 798 10.57 33.60 6.75
CA ILE A 798 10.31 32.54 7.73
C ILE A 798 10.80 32.95 9.12
N LYS A 799 12.07 33.40 9.22
CA LYS A 799 12.72 33.65 10.53
C LYS A 799 12.27 34.93 11.23
N LYS A 800 11.83 35.97 10.50
CA LYS A 800 11.51 37.29 11.09
C LYS A 800 10.02 37.61 11.09
N GLU A 801 9.32 37.35 10.00
CA GLU A 801 7.92 37.77 9.83
C GLU A 801 6.94 36.70 10.33
N HIS A 802 7.40 35.45 10.46
CA HIS A 802 6.57 34.30 10.85
C HIS A 802 7.15 33.49 12.02
N ASP A 803 8.10 34.04 12.77
CA ASP A 803 8.72 33.42 13.97
C ASP A 803 9.14 31.94 13.77
N THR A 804 9.76 31.66 12.62
CA THR A 804 10.20 30.33 12.19
C THR A 804 9.06 29.31 11.97
N HIS A 805 7.84 29.77 11.67
CA HIS A 805 6.74 28.94 11.17
C HIS A 805 6.68 28.93 9.65
N LEU A 806 6.14 27.84 9.08
CA LEU A 806 5.77 27.76 7.67
C LEU A 806 4.45 28.52 7.42
N MET A 807 4.31 29.09 6.23
CA MET A 807 3.06 29.72 5.74
C MET A 807 2.67 29.11 4.39
N THR A 808 2.79 27.78 4.31
CA THR A 808 2.53 26.97 3.12
C THR A 808 1.40 25.98 3.32
N GLY A 809 0.58 25.81 2.28
CA GLY A 809 -0.34 24.70 2.10
C GLY A 809 0.36 23.47 1.56
N ILE A 810 -0.40 22.55 0.95
CA ILE A 810 0.07 21.21 0.61
C ILE A 810 1.14 21.18 -0.51
N MET A 811 1.01 22.02 -1.55
CA MET A 811 2.01 22.09 -2.63
C MET A 811 3.23 22.89 -2.19
N GLY A 812 3.00 23.99 -1.47
CA GLY A 812 4.05 24.85 -0.94
C GLY A 812 4.94 24.12 0.06
N SER A 813 4.38 23.23 0.89
CA SER A 813 5.14 22.52 1.93
C SER A 813 6.11 21.48 1.37
N LYS A 814 5.71 20.76 0.30
CA LYS A 814 6.61 19.84 -0.43
C LYS A 814 7.80 20.60 -1.02
N ALA A 815 7.53 21.73 -1.69
CA ALA A 815 8.55 22.57 -2.29
C ALA A 815 9.46 23.26 -1.24
N LEU A 816 8.89 23.76 -0.13
CA LEU A 816 9.65 24.36 0.99
C LEU A 816 10.64 23.35 1.58
N LEU A 817 10.19 22.12 1.84
CA LEU A 817 11.03 21.05 2.36
C LEU A 817 12.17 20.73 1.38
N ARG A 818 11.85 20.44 0.12
CA ARG A 818 12.85 20.10 -0.91
C ARG A 818 13.86 21.22 -1.13
N VAL A 819 13.41 22.47 -1.25
CA VAL A 819 14.30 23.62 -1.51
C VAL A 819 15.21 23.91 -0.33
N LEU A 820 14.70 23.93 0.91
CA LEU A 820 15.55 24.17 2.08
C LEU A 820 16.55 23.02 2.31
N MET A 821 16.13 21.77 2.09
CA MET A 821 16.97 20.57 2.20
C MET A 821 18.10 20.59 1.17
N ASN A 822 17.77 20.76 -0.11
CA ASN A 822 18.74 20.77 -1.22
C ASN A 822 19.71 21.97 -1.19
N ASN A 823 19.44 23.00 -0.40
CA ASN A 823 20.30 24.17 -0.21
C ASN A 823 20.96 24.23 1.17
N GLY A 824 20.94 23.15 1.95
CA GLY A 824 21.71 23.03 3.19
C GLY A 824 21.09 23.67 4.44
N TYR A 825 19.83 24.14 4.39
CA TYR A 825 19.16 24.83 5.51
C TYR A 825 18.57 23.84 6.54
N HIS A 826 19.30 22.77 6.87
CA HIS A 826 18.84 21.68 7.75
C HIS A 826 18.50 22.12 9.17
N ASP A 827 19.27 23.05 9.75
CA ASP A 827 18.94 23.61 11.08
C ASP A 827 17.63 24.39 11.07
N LEU A 828 17.35 25.12 9.99
CA LEU A 828 16.08 25.83 9.82
C LEU A 828 14.92 24.85 9.61
N LEU A 829 15.11 23.78 8.82
CA LEU A 829 14.10 22.73 8.68
C LEU A 829 13.82 22.05 10.02
N TYR A 830 14.87 21.71 10.79
CA TYR A 830 14.70 21.18 12.15
C TYR A 830 13.85 22.14 12.98
N ASP A 831 14.20 23.43 13.06
CA ASP A 831 13.49 24.41 13.88
C ASP A 831 12.04 24.63 13.42
N ILE A 832 11.75 24.64 12.10
CA ILE A 832 10.37 24.69 11.54
C ILE A 832 9.57 23.44 11.95
N ILE A 833 10.15 22.25 11.76
CA ILE A 833 9.47 20.97 12.02
C ILE A 833 9.17 20.81 13.52
N HIS A 834 10.00 21.39 14.40
CA HIS A 834 9.84 21.35 15.85
C HIS A 834 8.95 22.47 16.43
N GLN A 835 8.34 23.32 15.61
CA GLN A 835 7.38 24.32 16.10
C GLN A 835 6.23 23.66 16.84
N LYS A 836 6.04 24.05 18.10
CA LYS A 836 4.97 23.54 18.99
C LYS A 836 3.70 24.38 18.93
N SER A 837 3.76 25.59 18.39
CA SER A 837 2.60 26.40 18.02
C SER A 837 2.13 26.07 16.60
N ALA A 838 0.83 26.20 16.35
CA ALA A 838 0.30 26.09 14.99
C ALA A 838 0.70 27.32 14.15
N PRO A 839 0.92 27.17 12.83
CA PRO A 839 0.89 25.93 12.04
C PRO A 839 2.21 25.15 12.09
N GLY A 840 2.16 23.82 12.14
CA GLY A 840 3.36 22.98 11.97
C GLY A 840 3.17 21.51 12.34
N TRP A 841 4.13 20.68 11.94
CA TRP A 841 4.18 19.25 12.27
C TRP A 841 4.43 19.00 13.77
N GLY A 842 5.35 19.75 14.39
CA GLY A 842 5.65 19.63 15.83
C GLY A 842 4.45 19.95 16.73
N TYR A 843 3.57 20.85 16.30
CA TYR A 843 2.30 21.16 16.96
C TYR A 843 1.38 19.94 16.99
N TRP A 844 1.24 19.21 15.88
CA TRP A 844 0.47 17.96 15.84
C TRP A 844 1.02 16.91 16.82
N VAL A 845 2.35 16.80 16.94
CA VAL A 845 2.98 15.90 17.94
C VAL A 845 2.70 16.38 19.37
N ASP A 846 2.78 17.69 19.65
CA ASP A 846 2.56 18.27 20.98
C ASP A 846 1.09 18.11 21.46
N VAL A 847 0.11 18.25 20.55
CA VAL A 847 -1.32 17.99 20.86
C VAL A 847 -1.72 16.51 20.82
N GLY A 848 -0.77 15.60 20.60
CA GLY A 848 -0.99 14.15 20.71
C GLY A 848 -1.69 13.52 19.50
N ALA A 849 -1.48 14.05 18.29
CA ALA A 849 -1.94 13.42 17.06
C ALA A 849 -1.34 12.01 16.86
N THR A 850 -2.07 11.16 16.15
CA THR A 850 -1.70 9.77 15.86
C THR A 850 -1.63 9.46 14.36
N THR A 851 -2.04 10.41 13.53
CA THR A 851 -2.07 10.41 12.06
C THR A 851 -1.96 11.87 11.59
N LEU A 852 -1.62 12.07 10.32
CA LEU A 852 -1.50 13.40 9.69
C LEU A 852 -2.90 13.99 9.42
N TRP A 853 -3.04 15.31 9.53
CA TRP A 853 -4.33 16.00 9.42
C TRP A 853 -4.49 16.71 8.07
N GLN A 854 -5.74 16.96 7.65
CA GLN A 854 -6.03 17.68 6.40
C GLN A 854 -5.57 19.15 6.44
N ARG A 855 -5.63 19.79 7.62
CA ARG A 855 -5.29 21.21 7.84
C ARG A 855 -4.41 21.34 9.07
N TRP A 856 -3.62 22.41 9.12
CA TRP A 856 -2.65 22.66 10.19
C TRP A 856 -3.26 22.82 11.60
N THR A 857 -4.52 23.24 11.74
CA THR A 857 -5.19 23.45 13.03
C THR A 857 -6.30 22.45 13.34
N ALA A 858 -7.46 22.53 12.68
CA ALA A 858 -8.65 21.74 13.01
C ALA A 858 -9.35 21.22 11.76
N SER A 859 -9.40 19.89 11.57
CA SER A 859 -9.91 19.29 10.33
C SER A 859 -10.31 17.80 10.48
N ASP A 860 -10.42 17.07 9.38
CA ASP A 860 -10.29 15.61 9.32
C ASP A 860 -8.88 15.20 9.79
N HIS A 861 -8.77 14.17 10.64
CA HIS A 861 -7.53 13.79 11.31
C HIS A 861 -6.78 12.64 10.61
N MET A 862 -7.13 12.28 9.37
CA MET A 862 -6.39 11.28 8.58
C MET A 862 -6.29 11.64 7.09
N HIS A 863 -5.27 12.43 6.72
CA HIS A 863 -5.02 12.90 5.36
C HIS A 863 -3.52 12.92 5.04
N ALA A 864 -3.08 12.22 4.00
CA ALA A 864 -1.64 12.01 3.75
C ALA A 864 -0.88 13.19 3.09
N MET A 865 -1.56 14.28 2.71
CA MET A 865 -0.97 15.38 1.90
C MET A 865 0.29 16.02 2.51
N PHE A 866 0.38 16.06 3.84
CA PHE A 866 1.54 16.59 4.58
C PHE A 866 2.57 15.52 5.00
N GLY A 867 2.46 14.30 4.47
CA GLY A 867 3.39 13.18 4.68
C GLY A 867 4.75 13.35 4.00
N VAL A 868 4.93 14.45 3.24
CA VAL A 868 6.19 14.89 2.63
C VAL A 868 7.35 15.00 3.65
N ILE A 869 7.05 15.08 4.95
CA ILE A 869 8.04 14.99 6.04
C ILE A 869 8.94 13.74 5.93
N ASP A 870 8.41 12.61 5.45
CA ASP A 870 9.22 11.41 5.28
C ASP A 870 10.25 11.51 4.14
N GLU A 871 10.09 12.45 3.20
CA GLU A 871 11.15 12.79 2.26
C GLU A 871 12.37 13.38 2.99
N TYR A 872 12.19 14.12 4.09
CA TYR A 872 13.32 14.58 4.89
C TYR A 872 13.93 13.44 5.73
N ASN A 873 13.08 12.59 6.32
CA ASN A 873 13.51 11.46 7.13
C ASN A 873 14.36 10.46 6.32
N PHE A 874 13.92 10.10 5.10
CA PHE A 874 14.67 9.19 4.23
C PHE A 874 15.82 9.89 3.48
N ASN A 875 15.57 10.98 2.76
CA ASN A 875 16.60 11.58 1.90
C ASN A 875 17.69 12.34 2.67
N ALA A 876 17.40 12.91 3.84
CA ALA A 876 18.36 13.74 4.57
C ALA A 876 18.81 13.18 5.92
N ILE A 877 17.91 12.60 6.72
CA ILE A 877 18.29 12.05 8.04
C ILE A 877 18.93 10.67 7.89
N LEU A 878 18.33 9.71 7.17
CA LEU A 878 19.04 8.47 6.78
C LEU A 878 20.07 8.75 5.67
N GLY A 879 19.76 9.71 4.80
CA GLY A 879 20.58 10.04 3.64
C GLY A 879 20.30 9.20 2.40
N ILE A 880 19.33 8.27 2.42
CA ILE A 880 19.01 7.40 1.27
C ILE A 880 18.33 8.27 0.20
N GLY A 881 19.11 8.74 -0.75
CA GLY A 881 18.67 9.69 -1.77
C GLY A 881 17.64 9.10 -2.72
N SER A 882 16.55 9.85 -2.93
CA SER A 882 15.49 9.56 -3.89
C SER A 882 16.05 9.29 -5.30
N PRO A 883 15.48 8.35 -6.06
CA PRO A 883 15.92 8.06 -7.42
C PRO A 883 15.58 9.18 -8.42
N ASN A 884 14.93 10.26 -7.95
CA ASN A 884 14.82 11.54 -8.65
C ASN A 884 16.13 12.36 -8.67
N TYR A 885 17.15 12.00 -7.86
CA TYR A 885 18.47 12.63 -7.92
C TYR A 885 19.38 11.95 -8.97
N GLY A 886 19.53 12.63 -10.12
CA GLY A 886 20.51 12.28 -11.15
C GLY A 886 20.11 11.14 -12.10
N GLU A 887 20.79 11.05 -13.24
CA GLU A 887 20.47 10.12 -14.34
C GLU A 887 20.76 8.64 -14.00
N SER A 888 21.57 8.35 -12.99
CA SER A 888 22.07 7.01 -12.66
C SER A 888 21.21 6.22 -11.66
N SER A 889 20.22 6.84 -11.02
CA SER A 889 19.56 6.29 -9.83
C SER A 889 18.32 5.40 -10.12
N VAL A 890 17.95 5.21 -11.40
CA VAL A 890 16.73 4.49 -11.82
C VAL A 890 16.67 3.05 -11.28
N GLY A 891 15.58 2.73 -10.60
CA GLY A 891 15.33 1.43 -9.97
C GLY A 891 16.31 1.12 -8.85
N PHE A 892 16.96 2.14 -8.28
CA PHE A 892 18.05 2.06 -7.30
C PHE A 892 19.27 1.21 -7.75
N ARG A 893 19.55 1.20 -9.05
CA ARG A 893 20.77 0.56 -9.62
C ARG A 893 22.06 1.28 -9.19
N HIS A 894 21.98 2.61 -8.99
CA HIS A 894 22.89 3.35 -8.12
C HIS A 894 22.08 4.06 -7.02
N THR A 895 22.69 4.41 -5.90
CA THR A 895 22.05 5.21 -4.84
C THR A 895 23.06 6.12 -4.15
N PHE A 896 22.75 7.42 -4.08
CA PHE A 896 23.51 8.36 -3.27
C PHE A 896 23.04 8.25 -1.81
N ILE A 897 24.00 8.14 -0.89
CA ILE A 897 23.76 7.98 0.55
C ILE A 897 24.45 9.14 1.26
N GLU A 898 23.72 10.22 1.55
CA GLU A 898 24.26 11.45 2.16
C GLU A 898 23.53 11.78 3.49
N PRO A 899 23.94 11.25 4.66
CA PRO A 899 23.33 11.61 5.93
C PRO A 899 23.76 13.02 6.39
N HIS A 900 22.78 13.93 6.52
CA HIS A 900 23.01 15.34 6.87
C HIS A 900 23.14 15.55 8.39
N ILE A 901 24.35 15.30 8.90
CA ILE A 901 24.66 15.31 10.33
C ILE A 901 24.85 16.75 10.84
N THR A 902 23.77 17.37 11.35
CA THR A 902 23.82 18.70 12.02
C THR A 902 24.22 18.63 13.50
N GLY A 903 24.16 17.44 14.11
CA GLY A 903 24.30 17.26 15.56
C GLY A 903 23.03 17.55 16.38
N LYS A 904 21.92 17.98 15.75
CA LYS A 904 20.58 17.95 16.36
C LYS A 904 20.13 16.49 16.54
N VAL A 905 20.20 15.71 15.45
CA VAL A 905 20.06 14.26 15.46
C VAL A 905 21.45 13.64 15.63
N THR A 906 21.56 12.61 16.48
CA THR A 906 22.84 11.98 16.88
C THR A 906 23.02 10.55 16.39
N TRP A 907 21.92 9.89 16.01
CA TRP A 907 21.92 8.63 15.27
C TRP A 907 20.63 8.50 14.45
N ALA A 908 20.69 7.76 13.34
CA ALA A 908 19.52 7.32 12.60
C ALA A 908 19.79 5.98 11.91
N LYS A 909 18.77 5.12 11.86
CA LYS A 909 18.83 3.80 11.25
C LYS A 909 17.55 3.48 10.51
N GLY A 910 17.65 2.79 9.38
CA GLY A 910 16.51 2.54 8.52
C GLY A 910 16.88 1.76 7.28
N HIS A 911 15.86 1.49 6.46
CA HIS A 911 16.05 0.81 5.19
C HIS A 911 14.91 1.11 4.21
N LEU A 912 15.18 0.84 2.93
CA LEU A 912 14.24 0.94 1.82
C LEU A 912 14.22 -0.37 1.02
N VAL A 913 13.02 -0.78 0.59
CA VAL A 913 12.78 -1.97 -0.23
C VAL A 913 12.70 -1.55 -1.70
N THR A 914 13.71 -1.93 -2.47
CA THR A 914 13.90 -1.51 -3.86
C THR A 914 13.80 -2.72 -4.82
N PRO A 915 13.72 -2.50 -6.16
CA PRO A 915 13.81 -3.59 -7.15
C PRO A 915 15.12 -4.37 -7.12
N GLN A 916 16.21 -3.78 -6.61
CA GLN A 916 17.48 -4.49 -6.46
C GLN A 916 17.51 -5.34 -5.19
N GLY A 917 16.82 -4.89 -4.14
CA GLY A 917 16.77 -5.49 -2.81
C GLY A 917 16.66 -4.42 -1.72
N LEU A 918 17.05 -4.77 -0.50
CA LEU A 918 17.06 -3.84 0.63
C LEU A 918 18.29 -2.93 0.57
N ILE A 919 18.09 -1.60 0.60
CA ILE A 919 19.14 -0.61 0.89
C ILE A 919 19.02 -0.23 2.37
N GLY A 920 20.08 -0.44 3.14
CA GLY A 920 20.08 -0.21 4.59
C GLY A 920 21.13 0.83 5.01
N VAL A 921 20.76 1.74 5.92
CA VAL A 921 21.68 2.73 6.50
C VAL A 921 21.47 2.80 8.02
N ASP A 922 22.57 2.87 8.76
CA ASP A 922 22.59 2.91 10.22
C ASP A 922 23.83 3.71 10.66
N TRP A 923 23.64 4.93 11.14
CA TRP A 923 24.72 5.83 11.54
C TRP A 923 24.55 6.39 12.95
N GLN A 924 25.67 6.65 13.62
CA GLN A 924 25.74 7.19 14.98
C GLN A 924 26.99 8.07 15.15
N VAL A 925 26.82 9.21 15.82
CA VAL A 925 27.91 10.10 16.25
C VAL A 925 28.25 9.83 17.72
N GLU A 926 29.52 9.52 17.99
CA GLU A 926 30.08 9.40 19.34
C GLU A 926 31.26 10.37 19.51
N GLY A 927 31.04 11.47 20.23
CA GLY A 927 32.06 12.50 20.48
C GLY A 927 32.48 13.21 19.20
N SER A 928 33.72 12.97 18.76
CA SER A 928 34.26 13.47 17.48
C SER A 928 34.37 12.38 16.42
N SER A 929 33.67 11.25 16.59
CA SER A 929 33.71 10.12 15.67
C SER A 929 32.33 9.77 15.14
N LEU A 930 32.28 9.31 13.90
CA LEU A 930 31.06 8.90 13.20
C LEU A 930 31.21 7.45 12.78
N SER A 931 30.26 6.60 13.16
CA SER A 931 30.11 5.26 12.58
C SER A 931 28.97 5.26 11.58
N VAL A 932 29.17 4.60 10.42
CA VAL A 932 28.14 4.40 9.39
C VAL A 932 28.19 2.97 8.90
N LYS A 933 27.09 2.23 9.05
CA LYS A 933 26.84 0.96 8.38
C LYS A 933 25.97 1.23 7.14
N VAL A 934 26.35 0.60 6.03
CA VAL A 934 25.60 0.62 4.77
C VAL A 934 25.43 -0.81 4.28
N ASP A 935 24.22 -1.18 3.87
CA ASP A 935 23.95 -2.41 3.11
C ASP A 935 23.51 -2.03 1.69
N VAL A 936 24.24 -2.49 0.68
CA VAL A 936 23.93 -2.30 -0.74
C VAL A 936 23.50 -3.65 -1.33
N PRO A 937 22.34 -3.78 -2.00
CA PRO A 937 21.89 -5.05 -2.53
C PRO A 937 22.73 -5.52 -3.74
N VAL A 938 22.59 -6.79 -4.12
CA VAL A 938 23.22 -7.33 -5.35
C VAL A 938 22.65 -6.60 -6.57
N ASN A 939 23.46 -6.45 -7.62
CA ASN A 939 23.18 -5.62 -8.82
C ASN A 939 23.10 -4.11 -8.58
N ALA A 940 23.14 -3.62 -7.34
CA ALA A 940 23.24 -2.20 -7.02
C ALA A 940 24.69 -1.75 -6.70
N THR A 941 24.85 -0.43 -6.73
CA THR A 941 26.04 0.31 -6.27
C THR A 941 25.59 1.52 -5.45
N ALA A 942 26.47 2.11 -4.65
CA ALA A 942 26.13 3.32 -3.90
C ALA A 942 27.33 4.27 -3.75
N THR A 943 27.05 5.58 -3.69
CA THR A 943 28.03 6.58 -3.25
C THR A 943 27.69 6.99 -1.82
N LEU A 944 28.51 6.62 -0.83
CA LEU A 944 28.39 7.18 0.52
C LEU A 944 29.09 8.54 0.56
N ILE A 945 28.32 9.61 0.81
CA ILE A 945 28.78 10.99 0.89
C ILE A 945 28.73 11.45 2.35
N ILE A 946 29.86 11.91 2.88
CA ILE A 946 30.00 12.35 4.28
C ILE A 946 30.91 13.58 4.38
N PRO A 947 30.83 14.40 5.44
CA PRO A 947 31.70 15.58 5.61
C PRO A 947 33.20 15.22 5.57
N ASP A 948 34.04 16.12 5.03
CA ASP A 948 35.49 15.87 4.87
C ASP A 948 36.35 16.12 6.12
N ASN A 949 35.73 16.53 7.23
CA ASN A 949 36.41 16.94 8.46
C ASN A 949 37.09 15.81 9.26
N TYR A 950 37.02 14.57 8.78
CA TYR A 950 37.62 13.38 9.41
C TYR A 950 38.96 13.01 8.76
N GLN A 951 40.01 12.83 9.58
CA GLN A 951 41.37 12.58 9.09
C GLN A 951 41.65 11.09 8.83
N ASN A 952 40.85 10.20 9.43
CA ASN A 952 41.02 8.76 9.41
C ASN A 952 39.67 8.11 9.14
N ILE A 953 39.57 7.36 8.04
CA ILE A 953 38.41 6.52 7.75
C ILE A 953 38.86 5.07 7.75
N SER A 954 38.13 4.23 8.47
CA SER A 954 38.34 2.78 8.50
C SER A 954 37.06 2.05 8.14
N GLU A 955 37.17 0.99 7.33
CA GLU A 955 36.07 0.10 6.97
C GLU A 955 36.34 -1.26 7.62
N SER A 956 35.42 -1.76 8.45
CA SER A 956 35.53 -3.02 9.19
C SER A 956 36.89 -3.21 9.90
N GLY A 957 37.42 -2.11 10.44
CA GLY A 957 38.72 -2.05 11.14
C GLY A 957 39.96 -1.91 10.24
N LYS A 958 39.81 -1.91 8.91
CA LYS A 958 40.90 -1.64 7.94
C LYS A 958 40.91 -0.14 7.60
N THR A 959 42.02 0.56 7.76
CA THR A 959 42.15 1.97 7.30
C THR A 959 41.99 2.05 5.77
N VAL A 960 41.02 2.85 5.30
CA VAL A 960 40.76 3.14 3.88
C VAL A 960 41.14 4.57 3.49
N TRP A 961 41.14 5.51 4.44
CA TRP A 961 41.62 6.89 4.24
C TRP A 961 42.50 7.31 5.41
N HIS A 962 43.64 7.93 5.11
CA HIS A 962 44.53 8.56 6.09
C HIS A 962 45.41 9.61 5.40
N GLU A 963 45.50 10.82 5.97
CA GLU A 963 46.34 11.93 5.47
C GLU A 963 46.23 12.18 3.94
N GLY A 964 44.99 12.25 3.42
CA GLY A 964 44.75 12.55 2.02
C GLY A 964 45.01 11.40 1.04
N LYS A 965 45.14 10.15 1.53
CA LYS A 965 45.47 8.98 0.71
C LYS A 965 44.42 7.88 0.88
N PHE A 966 43.82 7.47 -0.25
CA PHE A 966 42.96 6.29 -0.33
C PHE A 966 43.78 5.00 -0.32
N LYS A 967 43.20 3.96 0.28
CA LYS A 967 43.68 2.58 0.23
C LYS A 967 42.47 1.66 0.04
N SER A 968 42.35 1.09 -1.15
CA SER A 968 41.26 0.17 -1.50
C SER A 968 41.20 -1.06 -0.60
N VAL A 969 39.98 -1.52 -0.36
CA VAL A 969 39.59 -2.75 0.33
C VAL A 969 38.37 -3.34 -0.39
N ASP A 970 38.14 -4.64 -0.25
CA ASP A 970 37.06 -5.37 -0.93
C ASP A 970 35.71 -4.64 -0.86
N GLY A 971 35.15 -4.30 -2.02
CA GLY A 971 33.88 -3.59 -2.19
C GLY A 971 33.94 -2.05 -2.19
N VAL A 972 35.02 -1.46 -1.67
CA VAL A 972 35.28 0.00 -1.75
C VAL A 972 36.14 0.28 -2.98
N THR A 973 35.51 0.76 -4.05
CA THR A 973 36.11 0.87 -5.38
C THR A 973 36.95 2.14 -5.54
N ASP A 974 36.50 3.26 -4.99
CA ASP A 974 37.21 4.54 -4.98
C ASP A 974 36.84 5.40 -3.76
N LEU A 975 37.65 6.42 -3.46
CA LEU A 975 37.36 7.45 -2.46
C LEU A 975 37.97 8.79 -2.88
N GLN A 976 37.12 9.79 -3.07
CA GLN A 976 37.50 11.13 -3.53
C GLN A 976 36.96 12.22 -2.60
N ILE A 977 37.70 13.33 -2.46
CA ILE A 977 37.15 14.56 -1.88
C ILE A 977 36.56 15.42 -3.01
N LYS A 978 35.29 15.80 -2.88
CA LYS A 978 34.54 16.67 -3.81
C LYS A 978 33.75 17.67 -2.97
N GLN A 979 33.86 18.97 -3.28
CA GLN A 979 33.02 20.02 -2.65
C GLN A 979 32.96 19.97 -1.11
N GLU A 980 34.12 19.81 -0.45
CA GLU A 980 34.23 19.74 1.04
C GLU A 980 33.51 18.51 1.67
N LYS A 981 33.28 17.47 0.86
CA LYS A 981 32.76 16.16 1.26
C LYS A 981 33.69 15.04 0.78
N VAL A 982 33.68 13.93 1.51
CA VAL A 982 34.25 12.64 1.10
C VAL A 982 33.15 11.80 0.43
N ASN A 983 33.39 11.43 -0.82
CA ASN A 983 32.60 10.44 -1.56
C ASN A 983 33.34 9.10 -1.50
N ILE A 984 32.66 8.05 -1.03
CA ILE A 984 33.13 6.66 -1.02
C ILE A 984 32.27 5.85 -2.00
N GLU A 985 32.89 5.29 -3.03
CA GLU A 985 32.20 4.48 -4.04
C GLU A 985 32.11 3.02 -3.55
N LEU A 986 30.91 2.45 -3.51
CA LEU A 986 30.58 1.14 -2.96
C LEU A 986 29.93 0.24 -4.02
N SER A 987 30.37 -1.02 -4.09
CA SER A 987 29.61 -2.08 -4.76
C SER A 987 28.65 -2.78 -3.78
N SER A 988 27.90 -3.77 -4.25
CA SER A 988 27.02 -4.61 -3.43
C SER A 988 27.69 -5.18 -2.16
N GLY A 989 26.90 -5.41 -1.11
CA GLY A 989 27.28 -6.00 0.18
C GLY A 989 27.18 -5.04 1.38
N SER A 990 27.55 -5.54 2.56
CA SER A 990 27.53 -4.78 3.82
C SER A 990 28.87 -4.15 4.18
N TYR A 991 28.85 -2.89 4.60
CA TYR A 991 30.01 -2.07 4.99
C TYR A 991 29.85 -1.51 6.40
N LYS A 992 30.97 -1.27 7.10
CA LYS A 992 30.99 -0.60 8.41
C LYS A 992 32.13 0.40 8.49
N PHE A 993 31.82 1.66 8.22
CA PHE A 993 32.76 2.77 8.33
C PHE A 993 32.83 3.31 9.76
N LEU A 994 34.03 3.72 10.17
CA LEU A 994 34.30 4.48 11.38
C LEU A 994 35.30 5.59 11.04
N LEU A 995 34.87 6.83 11.28
CA LEU A 995 35.55 8.07 10.95
C LEU A 995 36.05 8.79 12.20
N ARG A 996 37.26 9.37 12.16
CA ARG A 996 37.96 10.01 13.29
C ARG A 996 38.97 11.09 12.86
#